data_AF-E8UXV2-F1
#
_entry.id   AF-E8UXV2-F1
#
_cell.length_a   1.000
_cell.length_b   1.000
_cell.length_c   1.000
_cell.angle_alpha   90.00
_cell.angle_beta   90.00
_cell.angle_gamma   90.00
#
_symmetry.space_group_name_H-M   'P 1'
#
loop_
_entity.id
_entity.type
_entity.pdbx_description
1 polymer ?
#
loop_
_entity_poly.entity_id
_entity_poly.type
_entity_poly.pdbx_seq_one_letter_code
_entity_poly.pdbx_strand_id
1 'polypeptide(L)'
;MASFAPAANLAFNTTYTATITTAVTDMIGVQPSANYTWSFTTATQPTVVATVPANGATGVPINQVLAATFSKVLNPATVNATTFLLNGPNGTTVAGTVAYNATGSVASFIPSAALTYNTIYTATLTTGVTDSTGDPLAGNYTWSFTTAVQQPVVLSTVPLNGATGVALNQVLSVTFSHTMNCATLTSPATSFVVTGPGTTAVAGTVTCSGTGAAFTPSADLVVNTVYTATITTGAQSQGGAPLATNYAWMFRTLPAPTPPTIISTVPANLAVNVPINQALSATFSVAMTPATINATTFTLTGPGATPVTGAVAYVAAGSTATFTPSASLVPNTLYTATITAGAQNLADTPLAQNYVWTFTTGATVVVPPTVISTNPLAGATNVPANQAVSATFSVPMNPSTINSTTFMLTGPDTTPVAGLVAYAAIGNTLTFNPTANLLPNTLYTATITTGAQNLAGTGLASNYVWTFTTGAPIVVPPEIVSTLPVNGAINIPLTQVVSATFTKAMNPLTITDATFQLTQGGDAVAATLTYDAITFTATLTPTVALLPSTSYIATVTSGATDLAGNPLGTTGAANPWTFTTAAAIVPPPIVLGPTISLFGGFGGGAGITNQGLLSAINNGNIGTTGASSLITGFHDDSVVTLTGVNACTYTESPLNVALVGATATTPGTGLTTIFTAPGSSQPTTACPNEGTATTFATATQAALEAQAAYNTLQGLPPGITLSNTELGNRTLAPGTYTSATFYNITQGPLTLDAQGDANAYWIFQMGSSLQVGTPTESQSVVLINGAQASHVFWAVGGLPGAVINYGGGGTMVGTVISSPGITISSPGVAAITTINGRVIALNASITMVNTVINVQ
;
A
#
# COMPACT_ATOMS: atom_id res chain seq x y z
N MET A 1 53.85 -37.70 -67.94
CA MET A 1 52.67 -37.03 -67.34
C MET A 1 52.99 -35.54 -67.31
N ALA A 2 52.27 -34.72 -68.06
CA ALA A 2 52.46 -33.26 -68.04
C ALA A 2 51.50 -32.67 -67.01
N SER A 3 52.01 -31.97 -66.01
CA SER A 3 51.22 -31.27 -64.99
C SER A 3 51.38 -29.77 -65.18
N PHE A 4 50.26 -29.06 -65.25
CA PHE A 4 50.24 -27.59 -65.22
C PHE A 4 49.72 -27.13 -63.87
N ALA A 5 50.52 -26.32 -63.17
CA ALA A 5 50.13 -25.64 -61.95
C ALA A 5 49.98 -24.14 -62.28
N PRO A 6 48.77 -23.56 -62.18
CA PRO A 6 48.59 -22.14 -62.43
C PRO A 6 49.34 -21.30 -61.39
N ALA A 7 49.87 -20.16 -61.80
CA ALA A 7 50.65 -19.27 -60.94
C ALA A 7 49.82 -18.55 -59.86
N ALA A 8 48.49 -18.57 -60.00
CA ALA A 8 47.53 -18.06 -59.03
C ALA A 8 46.28 -18.95 -59.04
N ASN A 9 45.48 -18.88 -57.98
CA ASN A 9 44.20 -19.56 -57.92
C ASN A 9 43.30 -19.06 -59.05
N LEU A 10 42.62 -19.99 -59.72
CA LEU A 10 41.66 -19.69 -60.77
C LEU A 10 40.39 -19.07 -60.16
N ALA A 11 39.76 -18.13 -60.86
CA ALA A 11 38.52 -17.49 -60.40
C ALA A 11 37.40 -18.53 -60.26
N PHE A 12 36.59 -18.43 -59.21
CA PHE A 12 35.47 -19.33 -58.95
C PHE A 12 34.38 -19.25 -60.04
N ASN A 13 33.63 -20.35 -60.21
CA ASN A 13 32.53 -20.46 -61.18
C ASN A 13 32.88 -19.98 -62.60
N THR A 14 34.12 -20.17 -63.02
CA THR A 14 34.66 -19.67 -64.29
C THR A 14 35.13 -20.83 -65.15
N THR A 15 34.70 -20.84 -66.41
CA THR A 15 35.11 -21.86 -67.39
C THR A 15 36.46 -21.47 -67.99
N TYR A 16 37.45 -22.33 -67.81
CA TYR A 16 38.78 -22.22 -68.41
C TYR A 16 38.95 -23.26 -69.49
N THR A 17 39.73 -22.92 -70.51
CA THR A 17 40.15 -23.85 -71.57
C THR A 17 41.65 -24.07 -71.45
N ALA A 18 42.07 -25.33 -71.34
CA ALA A 18 43.46 -25.71 -71.37
C ALA A 18 43.79 -26.34 -72.72
N THR A 19 45.00 -26.06 -73.23
CA THR A 19 45.44 -26.48 -74.55
C THR A 19 46.85 -27.04 -74.47
N ILE A 20 47.04 -28.29 -74.90
CA ILE A 20 48.36 -28.80 -75.28
C ILE A 20 48.52 -28.49 -76.77
N THR A 21 49.46 -27.60 -77.09
CA THR A 21 49.67 -27.18 -78.47
C THR A 21 50.51 -28.23 -79.22
N THR A 22 50.46 -28.19 -80.55
CA THR A 22 51.32 -29.04 -81.39
C THR A 22 52.82 -28.79 -81.18
N ALA A 23 53.23 -27.74 -80.47
CA ALA A 23 54.64 -27.43 -80.22
C ALA A 23 55.33 -28.43 -79.27
N VAL A 24 54.59 -29.26 -78.53
CA VAL A 24 55.18 -30.29 -77.66
C VAL A 24 55.66 -31.48 -78.49
N THR A 25 56.79 -32.08 -78.13
CA THR A 25 57.34 -33.29 -78.77
C THR A 25 57.45 -34.43 -77.76
N ASP A 26 57.25 -35.66 -78.20
CA ASP A 26 57.62 -36.84 -77.41
C ASP A 26 59.15 -37.05 -77.37
N MET A 27 59.61 -38.13 -76.73
CA MET A 27 61.04 -38.44 -76.55
C MET A 27 61.78 -38.76 -77.85
N ILE A 28 61.08 -38.94 -78.98
CA ILE A 28 61.67 -39.17 -80.31
C ILE A 28 61.40 -38.01 -81.28
N GLY A 29 60.87 -36.88 -80.79
CA GLY A 29 60.69 -35.65 -81.55
C GLY A 29 59.36 -35.54 -82.30
N VAL A 30 58.39 -36.44 -82.06
CA VAL A 30 57.10 -36.42 -82.76
C VAL A 30 56.14 -35.44 -82.10
N GLN A 31 55.53 -34.56 -82.90
CA GLN A 31 54.51 -33.61 -82.45
C GLN A 31 53.09 -34.20 -82.59
N PRO A 32 52.14 -33.80 -81.72
CA PRO A 32 50.72 -34.09 -81.91
C PRO A 32 50.22 -33.54 -83.25
N SER A 33 49.33 -34.27 -83.94
CA SER A 33 48.77 -33.87 -85.23
C SER A 33 47.78 -32.70 -85.15
N ALA A 34 47.32 -32.34 -83.95
CA ALA A 34 46.47 -31.19 -83.66
C ALA A 34 46.62 -30.76 -82.20
N ASN A 35 46.23 -29.53 -81.88
CA ASN A 35 46.12 -29.08 -80.50
C ASN A 35 45.08 -29.95 -79.76
N TYR A 36 45.41 -30.39 -78.55
CA TYR A 36 44.46 -31.06 -77.67
C TYR A 36 43.89 -30.04 -76.68
N THR A 37 42.61 -29.72 -76.82
CA THR A 37 41.90 -28.75 -75.98
C THR A 37 40.88 -29.43 -75.10
N TRP A 38 40.76 -28.98 -73.86
CA TRP A 38 39.66 -29.33 -72.97
C TRP A 38 39.25 -28.13 -72.14
N SER A 39 37.99 -28.10 -71.70
CA SER A 39 37.51 -27.09 -70.78
C SER A 39 37.15 -27.70 -69.43
N PHE A 40 37.24 -26.86 -68.40
CA PHE A 40 36.79 -27.18 -67.05
C PHE A 40 36.22 -25.91 -66.40
N THR A 41 35.23 -26.07 -65.54
CA THR A 41 34.67 -24.96 -64.77
C THR A 41 35.08 -25.12 -63.32
N THR A 42 35.62 -24.06 -62.72
CA THR A 42 35.97 -24.04 -61.30
C THR A 42 34.71 -24.07 -60.43
N ALA A 43 34.83 -24.57 -59.19
CA ALA A 43 33.71 -24.71 -58.27
C ALA A 43 33.05 -23.35 -57.90
N THR A 44 31.79 -23.39 -57.49
CA THR A 44 31.07 -22.25 -56.89
C THR A 44 31.42 -22.10 -55.40
N GLN A 45 31.46 -20.88 -54.87
CA GLN A 45 31.63 -20.68 -53.43
C GLN A 45 30.35 -21.00 -52.64
N PRO A 46 30.42 -21.40 -51.36
CA PRO A 46 29.27 -21.46 -50.49
C PRO A 46 28.61 -20.07 -50.33
N THR A 47 27.30 -20.04 -50.21
CA THR A 47 26.49 -18.82 -50.00
C THR A 47 25.45 -19.06 -48.91
N VAL A 48 25.08 -18.00 -48.16
CA VAL A 48 23.97 -18.05 -47.20
C VAL A 48 22.64 -17.89 -47.95
N VAL A 49 21.76 -18.87 -47.80
CA VAL A 49 20.45 -18.94 -48.47
C VAL A 49 19.33 -18.36 -47.60
N ALA A 50 19.40 -18.56 -46.28
CA ALA A 50 18.41 -18.07 -45.34
C ALA A 50 19.01 -17.88 -43.93
N THR A 51 18.45 -16.95 -43.16
CA THR A 51 18.81 -16.73 -41.76
C THR A 51 17.58 -16.77 -40.85
N VAL A 52 17.78 -17.19 -39.61
CA VAL A 52 16.82 -17.08 -38.51
C VAL A 52 17.52 -16.33 -37.37
N PRO A 53 16.98 -15.20 -36.89
CA PRO A 53 15.92 -14.41 -37.53
C PRO A 53 16.28 -13.97 -38.95
N ALA A 54 15.26 -13.64 -39.75
CA ALA A 54 15.48 -13.00 -41.04
C ALA A 54 16.18 -11.63 -40.84
N ASN A 55 16.97 -11.20 -41.82
CA ASN A 55 17.65 -9.91 -41.76
C ASN A 55 16.64 -8.76 -41.58
N GLY A 56 16.84 -7.93 -40.57
CA GLY A 56 15.96 -6.83 -40.17
C GLY A 56 14.73 -7.25 -39.36
N ALA A 57 14.62 -8.51 -38.90
CA ALA A 57 13.49 -8.95 -38.09
C ALA A 57 13.40 -8.14 -36.78
N THR A 58 12.17 -7.78 -36.38
CA THR A 58 11.87 -7.10 -35.11
C THR A 58 11.01 -8.00 -34.22
N GLY A 59 10.97 -7.72 -32.92
CA GLY A 59 10.16 -8.50 -31.98
C GLY A 59 10.74 -9.89 -31.68
N VAL A 60 12.04 -10.10 -31.93
CA VAL A 60 12.68 -11.41 -31.78
C VAL A 60 12.76 -11.79 -30.30
N PRO A 61 12.33 -12.99 -29.88
CA PRO A 61 12.47 -13.44 -28.49
C PRO A 61 13.93 -13.37 -28.01
N ILE A 62 14.13 -12.95 -26.76
CA ILE A 62 15.48 -12.76 -26.19
C ILE A 62 16.28 -14.07 -26.03
N ASN A 63 15.62 -15.23 -26.14
CA ASN A 63 16.23 -16.56 -26.12
C ASN A 63 16.32 -17.19 -27.52
N GLN A 64 16.22 -16.39 -28.59
CA GLN A 64 16.27 -16.87 -29.97
C GLN A 64 17.60 -17.56 -30.28
N VAL A 65 17.51 -18.80 -30.78
CA VAL A 65 18.63 -19.48 -31.44
C VAL A 65 18.77 -18.93 -32.85
N LEU A 66 19.96 -18.48 -33.20
CA LEU A 66 20.26 -17.99 -34.54
C LEU A 66 20.61 -19.16 -35.45
N ALA A 67 20.20 -19.10 -36.71
CA ALA A 67 20.56 -20.10 -37.72
C ALA A 67 20.88 -19.45 -39.06
N ALA A 68 21.80 -20.06 -39.80
CA ALA A 68 22.11 -19.72 -41.19
C ALA A 68 22.15 -21.01 -42.03
N THR A 69 21.38 -21.03 -43.11
CA THR A 69 21.34 -22.15 -44.06
C THR A 69 22.21 -21.82 -45.26
N PHE A 70 23.05 -22.76 -45.70
CA PHE A 70 24.02 -22.56 -46.79
C PHE A 70 23.65 -23.33 -48.05
N SER A 71 24.10 -22.85 -49.21
CA SER A 71 23.88 -23.47 -50.52
C SER A 71 24.66 -24.78 -50.73
N LYS A 72 25.60 -25.08 -49.84
CA LYS A 72 26.46 -26.28 -49.87
C LYS A 72 26.75 -26.77 -48.46
N VAL A 73 27.16 -28.05 -48.37
CA VAL A 73 27.70 -28.62 -47.14
C VAL A 73 29.05 -27.96 -46.82
N LEU A 74 29.20 -27.53 -45.58
CA LEU A 74 30.38 -26.85 -45.05
C LEU A 74 31.34 -27.82 -44.38
N ASN A 75 32.60 -27.42 -44.24
CA ASN A 75 33.55 -28.10 -43.37
C ASN A 75 33.19 -27.82 -41.89
N PRO A 76 32.80 -28.85 -41.10
CA PRO A 76 32.39 -28.63 -39.70
C PRO A 76 33.47 -27.99 -38.83
N ALA A 77 34.75 -28.21 -39.13
CA ALA A 77 35.86 -27.64 -38.34
C ALA A 77 35.97 -26.11 -38.48
N THR A 78 35.48 -25.56 -39.59
CA THR A 78 35.55 -24.11 -39.87
C THR A 78 34.32 -23.35 -39.42
N VAL A 79 33.28 -24.04 -38.91
CA VAL A 79 32.07 -23.43 -38.33
C VAL A 79 32.17 -23.46 -36.81
N ASN A 80 32.62 -22.36 -36.21
CA ASN A 80 32.89 -22.27 -34.78
C ASN A 80 32.72 -20.83 -34.25
N ALA A 81 32.98 -20.61 -32.97
CA ALA A 81 32.80 -19.31 -32.30
C ALA A 81 33.69 -18.17 -32.83
N THR A 82 34.69 -18.44 -33.67
CA THR A 82 35.49 -17.39 -34.33
C THR A 82 34.96 -17.02 -35.72
N THR A 83 34.12 -17.87 -36.31
CA THR A 83 33.61 -17.69 -37.68
C THR A 83 32.11 -17.46 -37.75
N PHE A 84 31.37 -17.76 -36.69
CA PHE A 84 29.98 -17.32 -36.48
C PHE A 84 29.91 -16.48 -35.20
N LEU A 85 29.86 -15.16 -35.39
CA LEU A 85 29.90 -14.14 -34.35
C LEU A 85 28.52 -13.51 -34.15
N LEU A 86 28.23 -13.09 -32.92
CA LEU A 86 27.09 -12.27 -32.57
C LEU A 86 27.57 -11.04 -31.80
N ASN A 87 27.19 -9.86 -32.24
CA ASN A 87 27.55 -8.60 -31.60
C ASN A 87 26.29 -7.80 -31.21
N GLY A 88 26.29 -7.22 -30.02
CA GLY A 88 25.31 -6.25 -29.57
C GLY A 88 25.68 -4.81 -29.97
N PRO A 89 25.01 -3.81 -29.36
CA PRO A 89 25.30 -2.41 -29.59
C PRO A 89 26.77 -2.07 -29.37
N ASN A 90 27.28 -1.14 -30.17
CA ASN A 90 28.68 -0.67 -30.12
C ASN A 90 29.73 -1.78 -30.35
N GLY A 91 29.35 -2.90 -30.97
CA GLY A 91 30.28 -3.98 -31.32
C GLY A 91 30.58 -4.95 -30.17
N THR A 92 29.90 -4.85 -29.03
CA THR A 92 30.06 -5.77 -27.89
C THR A 92 29.83 -7.22 -28.31
N THR A 93 30.78 -8.12 -28.05
CA THR A 93 30.65 -9.54 -28.41
C THR A 93 29.69 -10.25 -27.46
N VAL A 94 28.76 -11.03 -28.01
CA VAL A 94 27.85 -11.89 -27.25
C VAL A 94 28.43 -13.30 -27.22
N ALA A 95 28.63 -13.84 -26.03
CA ALA A 95 29.08 -15.22 -25.88
C ALA A 95 27.97 -16.21 -26.27
N GLY A 96 28.36 -17.34 -26.85
CA GLY A 96 27.44 -18.38 -27.27
C GLY A 96 28.15 -19.62 -27.79
N THR A 97 27.36 -20.65 -28.04
CA THR A 97 27.83 -21.92 -28.60
C THR A 97 27.45 -22.01 -30.07
N VAL A 98 28.38 -22.47 -30.90
CA VAL A 98 28.17 -22.67 -32.33
C VAL A 98 28.07 -24.17 -32.60
N ALA A 99 27.07 -24.55 -33.40
CA ALA A 99 26.89 -25.91 -33.87
C ALA A 99 26.63 -25.92 -35.39
N TYR A 100 26.95 -27.03 -36.04
CA TYR A 100 26.72 -27.22 -37.47
C TYR A 100 26.04 -28.56 -37.74
N ASN A 101 24.93 -28.53 -38.48
CA ASN A 101 24.21 -29.70 -38.96
C ASN A 101 24.48 -29.89 -40.47
N ALA A 102 25.32 -30.85 -40.80
CA ALA A 102 25.74 -31.15 -42.17
C ALA A 102 24.60 -31.67 -43.07
N THR A 103 23.60 -32.37 -42.52
CA THR A 103 22.49 -32.92 -43.31
C THR A 103 21.56 -31.82 -43.85
N GLY A 104 21.45 -30.70 -43.12
CA GLY A 104 20.65 -29.55 -43.54
C GLY A 104 21.46 -28.35 -44.05
N SER A 105 22.80 -28.44 -44.06
CA SER A 105 23.68 -27.29 -44.30
C SER A 105 23.35 -26.09 -43.40
N VAL A 106 23.08 -26.32 -42.12
CA VAL A 106 22.67 -25.27 -41.16
C VAL A 106 23.73 -25.06 -40.09
N ALA A 107 24.25 -23.84 -39.98
CA ALA A 107 25.00 -23.41 -38.80
C ALA A 107 24.05 -22.72 -37.81
N SER A 108 24.20 -23.00 -36.52
CA SER A 108 23.41 -22.37 -35.46
C SER A 108 24.30 -21.74 -34.40
N PHE A 109 23.86 -20.60 -33.85
CA PHE A 109 24.48 -19.92 -32.72
C PHE A 109 23.46 -19.82 -31.59
N ILE A 110 23.79 -20.36 -30.42
CA ILE A 110 22.97 -20.33 -29.22
C ILE A 110 23.64 -19.38 -28.21
N PRO A 111 23.08 -18.19 -27.95
CA PRO A 111 23.59 -17.27 -26.94
C PRO A 111 23.69 -17.94 -25.56
N SER A 112 24.77 -17.69 -24.81
CA SER A 112 24.97 -18.30 -23.48
C SER A 112 24.13 -17.65 -22.38
N ALA A 113 23.57 -16.47 -22.66
CA ALA A 113 22.64 -15.77 -21.81
C ALA A 113 21.51 -15.20 -22.67
N ALA A 114 20.36 -14.91 -22.05
CA ALA A 114 19.28 -14.23 -22.73
C ALA A 114 19.75 -12.85 -23.22
N LEU A 115 19.39 -12.50 -24.46
CA LEU A 115 19.69 -11.22 -25.06
C LEU A 115 18.91 -10.10 -24.34
N THR A 116 19.39 -8.87 -24.45
CA THR A 116 18.71 -7.71 -23.85
C THR A 116 17.47 -7.37 -24.68
N TYR A 117 16.36 -6.99 -24.03
CA TYR A 117 15.16 -6.51 -24.72
C TYR A 117 15.44 -5.23 -25.53
N ASN A 118 14.67 -4.99 -26.58
CA ASN A 118 14.70 -3.81 -27.45
C ASN A 118 16.11 -3.44 -27.96
N THR A 119 16.90 -4.45 -28.29
CA THR A 119 18.32 -4.29 -28.62
C THR A 119 18.60 -4.83 -30.01
N ILE A 120 19.32 -4.06 -30.81
CA ILE A 120 19.78 -4.48 -32.13
C ILE A 120 21.03 -5.35 -31.96
N TYR A 121 20.97 -6.55 -32.50
CA TYR A 121 22.11 -7.46 -32.60
C TYR A 121 22.47 -7.69 -34.06
N THR A 122 23.77 -7.82 -34.33
CA THR A 122 24.32 -8.13 -35.65
C THR A 122 25.07 -9.43 -35.58
N ALA A 123 24.65 -10.40 -36.38
CA ALA A 123 25.36 -11.67 -36.56
C ALA A 123 26.27 -11.59 -37.79
N THR A 124 27.43 -12.24 -37.70
CA THR A 124 28.44 -12.25 -38.76
C THR A 124 28.94 -13.67 -38.99
N LEU A 125 28.87 -14.14 -40.23
CA LEU A 125 29.60 -15.29 -40.73
C LEU A 125 30.84 -14.80 -41.49
N THR A 126 32.03 -15.19 -41.06
CA THR A 126 33.28 -14.70 -41.65
C THR A 126 33.71 -15.52 -42.87
N THR A 127 34.64 -14.98 -43.68
CA THR A 127 35.29 -15.74 -44.77
C THR A 127 36.13 -16.93 -44.29
N GLY A 128 36.31 -17.11 -42.97
CA GLY A 128 36.92 -18.31 -42.40
C GLY A 128 36.04 -19.56 -42.52
N VAL A 129 34.72 -19.42 -42.77
CA VAL A 129 33.83 -20.53 -43.08
C VAL A 129 34.11 -21.04 -44.50
N THR A 130 34.42 -22.33 -44.62
CA THR A 130 34.74 -22.98 -45.90
C THR A 130 33.87 -24.21 -46.16
N ASP A 131 33.71 -24.58 -47.43
CA ASP A 131 33.07 -25.84 -47.80
C ASP A 131 33.98 -27.07 -47.61
N SER A 132 33.46 -28.27 -47.86
CA SER A 132 34.24 -29.51 -47.74
C SER A 132 35.45 -29.59 -48.69
N THR A 133 35.50 -28.76 -49.73
CA THR A 133 36.63 -28.65 -50.67
C THR A 133 37.61 -27.53 -50.32
N GLY A 134 37.30 -26.72 -49.30
CA GLY A 134 38.15 -25.63 -48.81
C GLY A 134 37.79 -24.25 -49.36
N ASP A 135 36.71 -24.12 -50.14
CA ASP A 135 36.32 -22.86 -50.75
C ASP A 135 35.61 -21.96 -49.71
N PRO A 136 36.06 -20.71 -49.47
CA PRO A 136 35.48 -19.82 -48.48
C PRO A 136 34.18 -19.15 -48.96
N LEU A 137 33.47 -18.50 -48.04
CA LEU A 137 32.47 -17.50 -48.42
C LEU A 137 33.14 -16.35 -49.22
N ALA A 138 32.44 -15.82 -50.22
CA ALA A 138 32.95 -14.72 -51.06
C ALA A 138 33.25 -13.42 -50.28
N GLY A 139 32.66 -13.27 -49.10
CA GLY A 139 32.85 -12.17 -48.16
C GLY A 139 32.17 -12.49 -46.83
N ASN A 140 32.41 -11.66 -45.81
CA ASN A 140 31.66 -11.77 -44.56
C ASN A 140 30.17 -11.56 -44.85
N TYR A 141 29.34 -12.45 -44.34
CA TYR A 141 27.88 -12.31 -44.43
C TYR A 141 27.35 -11.79 -43.10
N THR A 142 26.70 -10.62 -43.12
CA THR A 142 26.15 -9.99 -41.92
C THR A 142 24.64 -9.83 -42.03
N TRP A 143 23.96 -10.03 -40.91
CA TRP A 143 22.54 -9.68 -40.79
C TRP A 143 22.25 -9.18 -39.38
N SER A 144 21.22 -8.36 -39.25
CA SER A 144 20.80 -7.82 -37.96
C SER A 144 19.37 -8.17 -37.62
N PHE A 145 19.03 -8.10 -36.33
CA PHE A 145 17.67 -8.24 -35.82
C PHE A 145 17.52 -7.45 -34.53
N THR A 146 16.28 -7.11 -34.19
CA THR A 146 15.91 -6.39 -32.96
C THR A 146 15.12 -7.31 -32.04
N THR A 147 15.59 -7.48 -30.81
CA THR A 147 14.88 -8.25 -29.79
C THR A 147 13.56 -7.59 -29.39
N ALA A 148 12.64 -8.38 -28.83
CA ALA A 148 11.34 -7.92 -28.38
C ALA A 148 11.45 -6.80 -27.33
N VAL A 149 10.41 -6.01 -27.18
CA VAL A 149 10.28 -5.04 -26.07
C VAL A 149 9.68 -5.73 -24.85
N GLN A 150 10.11 -5.35 -23.64
CA GLN A 150 9.51 -5.86 -22.40
C GLN A 150 8.17 -5.15 -22.15
N GLN A 151 7.06 -5.91 -22.08
CA GLN A 151 5.73 -5.33 -21.92
C GLN A 151 5.38 -5.03 -20.44
N PRO A 152 4.76 -3.88 -20.15
CA PRO A 152 4.21 -3.59 -18.83
C PRO A 152 2.99 -4.47 -18.53
N VAL A 153 2.84 -4.86 -17.26
CA VAL A 153 1.65 -5.53 -16.72
C VAL A 153 1.11 -4.76 -15.52
N VAL A 154 -0.19 -4.84 -15.27
CA VAL A 154 -0.81 -4.27 -14.06
C VAL A 154 -0.56 -5.21 -12.88
N LEU A 155 0.00 -4.68 -11.80
CA LEU A 155 0.30 -5.40 -10.56
C LEU A 155 -0.83 -5.27 -9.52
N SER A 156 -1.44 -4.09 -9.42
CA SER A 156 -2.50 -3.82 -8.43
C SER A 156 -3.40 -2.66 -8.86
N THR A 157 -4.64 -2.66 -8.37
CA THR A 157 -5.60 -1.56 -8.54
C THR A 157 -6.25 -1.16 -7.22
N VAL A 158 -6.64 0.11 -7.12
CA VAL A 158 -7.53 0.61 -6.08
C VAL A 158 -8.72 1.30 -6.74
N PRO A 159 -9.96 0.91 -6.41
CA PRO A 159 -10.34 -0.27 -5.63
C PRO A 159 -9.88 -1.59 -6.28
N LEU A 160 -9.86 -2.66 -5.48
CA LEU A 160 -9.67 -4.01 -5.98
C LEU A 160 -10.84 -4.40 -6.90
N ASN A 161 -10.58 -5.29 -7.86
CA ASN A 161 -11.61 -5.81 -8.74
C ASN A 161 -12.74 -6.49 -7.93
N GLY A 162 -13.98 -6.06 -8.13
CA GLY A 162 -15.16 -6.53 -7.43
C GLY A 162 -15.49 -5.81 -6.12
N ALA A 163 -14.74 -4.76 -5.73
CA ALA A 163 -15.00 -4.03 -4.48
C ALA A 163 -16.42 -3.42 -4.45
N THR A 164 -17.08 -3.51 -3.29
CA THR A 164 -18.41 -2.92 -3.02
C THR A 164 -18.31 -1.87 -1.92
N GLY A 165 -19.21 -0.88 -1.93
CA GLY A 165 -19.19 0.18 -0.91
C GLY A 165 -18.05 1.18 -1.13
N VAL A 166 -17.66 1.40 -2.39
CA VAL A 166 -16.62 2.37 -2.75
C VAL A 166 -17.16 3.79 -2.59
N ALA A 167 -16.39 4.67 -1.94
CA ALA A 167 -16.73 6.08 -1.75
C ALA A 167 -16.96 6.80 -3.09
N LEU A 168 -17.90 7.76 -3.12
CA LEU A 168 -18.28 8.44 -4.36
C LEU A 168 -17.16 9.31 -4.93
N ASN A 169 -16.24 9.78 -4.07
CA ASN A 169 -15.07 10.58 -4.42
C ASN A 169 -13.79 9.74 -4.54
N GLN A 170 -13.89 8.41 -4.66
CA GLN A 170 -12.73 7.53 -4.69
C GLN A 170 -11.80 7.85 -5.88
N VAL A 171 -10.53 8.15 -5.56
CA VAL A 171 -9.46 8.19 -6.56
C VAL A 171 -9.12 6.77 -6.97
N LEU A 172 -9.16 6.50 -8.27
CA LEU A 172 -8.90 5.18 -8.85
C LEU A 172 -7.41 5.09 -9.17
N SER A 173 -6.68 4.11 -8.65
CA SER A 173 -5.25 3.96 -8.92
C SER A 173 -4.86 2.61 -9.48
N VAL A 174 -3.75 2.58 -10.21
CA VAL A 174 -3.15 1.39 -10.80
C VAL A 174 -1.63 1.44 -10.65
N THR A 175 -1.01 0.29 -10.41
CA THR A 175 0.45 0.12 -10.38
C THR A 175 0.89 -0.86 -11.46
N PHE A 176 1.92 -0.49 -12.21
CA PHE A 176 2.49 -1.27 -13.32
C PHE A 176 3.83 -1.92 -12.94
N SER A 177 4.22 -2.95 -13.68
CA SER A 177 5.54 -3.60 -13.54
C SER A 177 6.71 -2.79 -14.09
N HIS A 178 6.44 -1.69 -14.82
CA HIS A 178 7.44 -0.82 -15.44
C HIS A 178 7.07 0.63 -15.26
N THR A 179 8.07 1.51 -15.34
CA THR A 179 7.82 2.95 -15.45
C THR A 179 7.05 3.24 -16.74
N MET A 180 5.98 4.03 -16.62
CA MET A 180 5.07 4.31 -17.73
C MET A 180 5.39 5.62 -18.41
N ASN A 181 5.19 5.68 -19.72
CA ASN A 181 5.17 6.92 -20.47
C ASN A 181 3.85 7.65 -20.16
N CYS A 182 3.91 8.60 -19.22
CA CYS A 182 2.72 9.30 -18.74
C CYS A 182 1.95 10.04 -19.85
N ALA A 183 2.61 10.46 -20.94
CA ALA A 183 1.92 11.08 -22.07
C ALA A 183 0.93 10.14 -22.78
N THR A 184 1.06 8.82 -22.60
CA THR A 184 0.13 7.82 -23.15
C THR A 184 -1.06 7.52 -22.23
N LEU A 185 -0.99 7.97 -20.97
CA LEU A 185 -2.03 7.77 -19.94
C LEU A 185 -2.81 9.04 -19.63
N THR A 186 -2.17 10.21 -19.73
CA THR A 186 -2.78 11.51 -19.43
C THR A 186 -3.38 12.15 -20.66
N SER A 187 -4.47 12.92 -20.48
CA SER A 187 -5.14 13.68 -21.53
C SER A 187 -4.14 14.47 -22.40
N PRO A 188 -4.26 14.42 -23.74
CA PRO A 188 -5.40 13.93 -24.52
C PRO A 188 -5.42 12.41 -24.77
N ALA A 189 -4.43 11.64 -24.30
CA ALA A 189 -4.41 10.20 -24.46
C ALA A 189 -5.35 9.51 -23.44
N THR A 190 -6.26 8.67 -23.95
CA THR A 190 -7.35 8.05 -23.17
C THR A 190 -7.03 6.63 -22.72
N SER A 191 -5.76 6.30 -22.43
CA SER A 191 -5.43 4.91 -22.10
C SER A 191 -5.85 4.50 -20.68
N PHE A 192 -6.26 5.44 -19.83
CA PHE A 192 -6.96 5.16 -18.57
C PHE A 192 -8.39 5.71 -18.66
N VAL A 193 -9.35 4.82 -18.95
CA VAL A 193 -10.77 5.16 -19.12
C VAL A 193 -11.58 4.65 -17.95
N VAL A 194 -12.55 5.43 -17.51
CA VAL A 194 -13.57 4.99 -16.54
C VAL A 194 -14.94 5.13 -17.19
N THR A 195 -15.73 4.07 -17.12
CA THR A 195 -17.08 4.03 -17.67
C THR A 195 -18.09 3.62 -16.60
N GLY A 196 -19.25 4.28 -16.61
CA GLY A 196 -20.42 3.89 -15.83
C GLY A 196 -21.32 2.89 -16.57
N PRO A 197 -22.53 2.65 -16.05
CA PRO A 197 -23.53 1.81 -16.70
C PRO A 197 -23.81 2.27 -18.14
N GLY A 198 -23.98 1.32 -19.05
CA GLY A 198 -24.26 1.62 -20.46
C GLY A 198 -23.09 2.26 -21.21
N THR A 199 -21.84 2.06 -20.75
CA THR A 199 -20.60 2.56 -21.39
C THR A 199 -20.44 4.09 -21.39
N THR A 200 -21.18 4.80 -20.53
CA THR A 200 -21.05 6.25 -20.38
C THR A 200 -19.69 6.61 -19.81
N ALA A 201 -18.93 7.47 -20.50
CA ALA A 201 -17.62 7.91 -20.03
C ALA A 201 -17.74 8.79 -18.78
N VAL A 202 -16.92 8.51 -17.77
CA VAL A 202 -16.78 9.35 -16.59
C VAL A 202 -15.70 10.41 -16.87
N ALA A 203 -16.04 11.67 -16.67
CA ALA A 203 -15.07 12.76 -16.78
C ALA A 203 -14.14 12.76 -15.55
N GLY A 204 -12.86 13.02 -15.77
CA GLY A 204 -11.84 13.04 -14.72
C GLY A 204 -10.47 13.40 -15.24
N THR A 205 -9.52 13.53 -14.33
CA THR A 205 -8.11 13.82 -14.64
C THR A 205 -7.26 12.63 -14.28
N VAL A 206 -6.27 12.33 -15.14
CA VAL A 206 -5.28 11.28 -14.88
C VAL A 206 -3.99 11.95 -14.45
N THR A 207 -3.42 11.50 -13.34
CA THR A 207 -2.04 11.78 -12.93
C THR A 207 -1.22 10.50 -13.10
N CYS A 208 0.06 10.65 -13.45
CA CYS A 208 0.95 9.52 -13.65
C CYS A 208 2.36 9.90 -13.17
N SER A 209 3.01 8.98 -12.45
CA SER A 209 4.40 9.10 -12.03
C SER A 209 5.03 7.73 -11.85
N GLY A 210 6.21 7.52 -12.43
CA GLY A 210 6.92 6.25 -12.34
C GLY A 210 6.08 5.07 -12.80
N THR A 211 5.83 4.11 -11.91
CA THR A 211 5.02 2.91 -12.16
C THR A 211 3.54 3.10 -11.80
N GLY A 212 3.11 4.27 -11.34
CA GLY A 212 1.75 4.53 -10.87
C GLY A 212 0.97 5.47 -11.79
N ALA A 213 -0.34 5.21 -11.92
CA ALA A 213 -1.29 6.17 -12.46
C ALA A 213 -2.55 6.23 -11.60
N ALA A 214 -3.14 7.41 -11.49
CA ALA A 214 -4.37 7.65 -10.76
C ALA A 214 -5.36 8.46 -11.59
N PHE A 215 -6.63 8.05 -11.59
CA PHE A 215 -7.75 8.76 -12.18
C PHE A 215 -8.59 9.38 -11.06
N THR A 216 -8.73 10.69 -11.09
CA THR A 216 -9.58 11.47 -10.18
C THR A 216 -10.84 11.89 -10.93
N PRO A 217 -12.03 11.36 -10.57
CA PRO A 217 -13.29 11.82 -11.14
C PRO A 217 -13.46 13.34 -10.98
N SER A 218 -13.98 14.03 -12.00
CA SER A 218 -14.21 15.49 -11.94
C SER A 218 -15.48 15.86 -11.15
N ALA A 219 -16.31 14.87 -10.86
CA ALA A 219 -17.49 14.96 -10.02
C ALA A 219 -17.65 13.63 -9.28
N ASP A 220 -18.37 13.65 -8.17
CA ASP A 220 -18.68 12.44 -7.41
C ASP A 220 -19.37 11.40 -8.30
N LEU A 221 -18.94 10.14 -8.13
CA LEU A 221 -19.55 9.00 -8.79
C LEU A 221 -20.99 8.81 -8.30
N VAL A 222 -21.85 8.27 -9.16
CA VAL A 222 -23.25 8.00 -8.84
C VAL A 222 -23.31 6.86 -7.82
N VAL A 223 -24.19 6.99 -6.83
CA VAL A 223 -24.48 5.96 -5.82
C VAL A 223 -25.00 4.66 -6.44
N ASN A 224 -24.78 3.53 -5.77
CA ASN A 224 -25.20 2.17 -6.12
C ASN A 224 -24.88 1.75 -7.56
N THR A 225 -23.81 2.30 -8.12
CA THR A 225 -23.51 2.22 -9.54
C THR A 225 -22.26 1.38 -9.75
N VAL A 226 -22.30 0.50 -10.74
CA VAL A 226 -21.15 -0.30 -11.16
C VAL A 226 -20.36 0.51 -12.19
N TYR A 227 -19.08 0.70 -11.90
CA TYR A 227 -18.13 1.34 -12.79
C TYR A 227 -17.10 0.32 -13.26
N THR A 228 -16.63 0.50 -14.50
CA THR A 228 -15.52 -0.24 -15.08
C THR A 228 -14.40 0.72 -15.39
N ALA A 229 -13.26 0.54 -14.73
CA ALA A 229 -12.03 1.23 -15.07
C ALA A 229 -11.19 0.34 -15.99
N THR A 230 -10.57 0.91 -17.00
CA THR A 230 -9.82 0.20 -18.04
C THR A 230 -8.51 0.90 -18.33
N ILE A 231 -7.40 0.17 -18.23
CA ILE A 231 -6.14 0.53 -18.89
C ILE A 231 -6.12 -0.12 -20.27
N THR A 232 -6.05 0.68 -21.34
CA THR A 232 -6.04 0.17 -22.70
C THR A 232 -4.62 -0.21 -23.16
N THR A 233 -4.52 -0.96 -24.25
CA THR A 233 -3.24 -1.23 -24.93
C THR A 233 -2.56 0.02 -25.50
N GLY A 234 -3.21 1.19 -25.44
CA GLY A 234 -2.58 2.47 -25.77
C GLY A 234 -1.58 2.94 -24.71
N ALA A 235 -1.66 2.44 -23.48
CA ALA A 235 -0.71 2.77 -22.42
C ALA A 235 0.63 2.07 -22.66
N GLN A 236 1.71 2.84 -22.66
CA GLN A 236 3.06 2.36 -22.97
C GLN A 236 4.01 2.55 -21.79
N SER A 237 4.98 1.67 -21.64
CA SER A 237 6.15 1.89 -20.78
C SER A 237 6.98 3.07 -21.29
N GLN A 238 7.89 3.57 -20.46
CA GLN A 238 8.84 4.63 -20.87
C GLN A 238 9.72 4.18 -22.06
N GLY A 239 9.90 2.86 -22.25
CA GLY A 239 10.58 2.27 -23.41
C GLY A 239 9.69 2.08 -24.65
N GLY A 240 8.44 2.56 -24.63
CA GLY A 240 7.51 2.50 -25.76
C GLY A 240 6.74 1.18 -25.92
N ALA A 241 6.85 0.25 -24.97
CA ALA A 241 6.15 -1.03 -25.05
C ALA A 241 4.70 -0.91 -24.55
N PRO A 242 3.68 -1.28 -25.34
CA PRO A 242 2.28 -1.25 -24.90
C PRO A 242 1.94 -2.40 -23.95
N LEU A 243 0.84 -2.28 -23.20
CA LEU A 243 0.23 -3.44 -22.53
C LEU A 243 -0.14 -4.53 -23.57
N ALA A 244 -0.01 -5.79 -23.18
CA ALA A 244 -0.38 -6.95 -24.01
C ALA A 244 -1.86 -6.93 -24.42
N THR A 245 -2.73 -6.63 -23.45
CA THR A 245 -4.18 -6.61 -23.56
C THR A 245 -4.74 -5.50 -22.69
N ASN A 246 -5.97 -5.05 -22.96
CA ASN A 246 -6.67 -4.15 -22.05
C ASN A 246 -6.80 -4.81 -20.67
N TYR A 247 -6.56 -4.04 -19.62
CA TYR A 247 -6.79 -4.46 -18.24
C TYR A 247 -8.01 -3.72 -17.70
N ALA A 248 -9.10 -4.43 -17.45
CA ALA A 248 -10.32 -3.86 -16.91
C ALA A 248 -10.64 -4.43 -15.53
N TRP A 249 -11.10 -3.57 -14.63
CA TRP A 249 -11.61 -3.97 -13.31
C TRP A 249 -12.91 -3.23 -12.99
N MET A 250 -13.74 -3.87 -12.20
CA MET A 250 -15.06 -3.37 -11.84
C MET A 250 -15.15 -3.06 -10.35
N PHE A 251 -15.97 -2.09 -9.99
CA PHE A 251 -16.31 -1.80 -8.59
C PHE A 251 -17.72 -1.21 -8.48
N ARG A 252 -18.32 -1.28 -7.29
CA ARG A 252 -19.66 -0.73 -7.00
C ARG A 252 -19.58 0.32 -5.90
N THR A 253 -20.12 1.51 -6.19
CA THR A 253 -20.21 2.61 -5.23
C THR A 253 -21.21 2.34 -4.11
N LEU A 254 -21.11 3.10 -3.01
CA LEU A 254 -22.04 3.10 -1.87
C LEU A 254 -23.50 3.05 -2.33
N PRO A 255 -24.41 2.27 -1.69
CA PRO A 255 -25.84 2.35 -1.94
C PRO A 255 -26.41 3.78 -1.79
N ALA A 256 -27.47 4.10 -2.54
CA ALA A 256 -28.15 5.39 -2.42
C ALA A 256 -28.85 5.50 -1.06
N PRO A 257 -28.75 6.64 -0.35
CA PRO A 257 -29.57 6.88 0.83
C PRO A 257 -31.05 6.90 0.42
N THR A 258 -31.89 6.12 1.11
CA THR A 258 -33.33 6.09 0.84
C THR A 258 -33.99 7.34 1.46
N PRO A 259 -34.79 8.12 0.69
CA PRO A 259 -35.53 9.25 1.26
C PRO A 259 -36.44 8.82 2.41
N PRO A 260 -36.60 9.64 3.45
CA PRO A 260 -37.61 9.41 4.49
C PRO A 260 -39.01 9.33 3.86
N THR A 261 -39.89 8.50 4.44
CA THR A 261 -41.31 8.41 4.09
C THR A 261 -42.16 8.59 5.35
N ILE A 262 -43.42 9.01 5.21
CA ILE A 262 -44.37 9.04 6.32
C ILE A 262 -45.07 7.68 6.39
N ILE A 263 -44.93 6.99 7.51
CA ILE A 263 -45.54 5.68 7.77
C ILE A 263 -47.00 5.83 8.20
N SER A 264 -47.31 6.86 8.99
CA SER A 264 -48.66 7.06 9.53
C SER A 264 -48.92 8.52 9.93
N THR A 265 -50.18 8.94 9.87
CA THR A 265 -50.65 10.24 10.41
C THR A 265 -51.81 10.09 11.37
N VAL A 266 -51.90 11.01 12.32
CA VAL A 266 -53.10 11.22 13.15
C VAL A 266 -53.54 12.68 13.01
N PRO A 267 -54.80 12.96 12.70
CA PRO A 267 -55.79 12.03 12.17
C PRO A 267 -55.30 11.31 10.91
N ALA A 268 -55.84 10.13 10.64
CA ALA A 268 -55.61 9.45 9.36
C ALA A 268 -56.14 10.33 8.21
N ASN A 269 -55.56 10.18 7.03
CA ASN A 269 -56.03 10.91 5.85
C ASN A 269 -57.53 10.62 5.60
N LEU A 270 -58.30 11.67 5.32
CA LEU A 270 -59.76 11.66 5.13
C LEU A 270 -60.58 11.31 6.38
N ALA A 271 -60.00 11.35 7.58
CA ALA A 271 -60.75 11.12 8.81
C ALA A 271 -61.88 12.15 8.98
N VAL A 272 -63.08 11.70 9.37
CA VAL A 272 -64.23 12.54 9.69
C VAL A 272 -64.52 12.48 11.20
N ASN A 273 -65.34 13.41 11.70
CA ASN A 273 -65.68 13.52 13.12
C ASN A 273 -64.47 13.68 14.05
N VAL A 274 -63.39 14.29 13.54
CA VAL A 274 -62.18 14.53 14.33
C VAL A 274 -62.50 15.51 15.48
N PRO A 275 -62.07 15.24 16.72
CA PRO A 275 -62.26 16.18 17.82
C PRO A 275 -61.69 17.55 17.47
N ILE A 276 -62.43 18.61 17.79
CA ILE A 276 -62.02 20.00 17.48
C ILE A 276 -60.70 20.42 18.15
N ASN A 277 -60.21 19.67 19.13
CA ASN A 277 -58.97 19.93 19.85
C ASN A 277 -57.88 18.88 19.57
N GLN A 278 -58.02 18.11 18.49
CA GLN A 278 -57.08 17.07 18.13
C GLN A 278 -55.72 17.66 17.74
N ALA A 279 -54.67 17.24 18.44
CA ALA A 279 -53.29 17.42 17.98
C ALA A 279 -52.98 16.45 16.83
N LEU A 280 -52.19 16.89 15.87
CA LEU A 280 -51.84 16.11 14.69
C LEU A 280 -50.46 15.46 14.88
N SER A 281 -50.24 14.27 14.34
CA SER A 281 -48.90 13.68 14.22
C SER A 281 -48.62 13.08 12.87
N ALA A 282 -47.33 12.95 12.56
CA ALA A 282 -46.83 12.11 11.49
C ALA A 282 -45.57 11.36 11.93
N THR A 283 -45.49 10.07 11.60
CA THR A 283 -44.36 9.19 11.93
C THR A 283 -43.55 8.91 10.67
N PHE A 284 -42.24 9.11 10.74
CA PHE A 284 -41.30 8.93 9.62
C PHE A 284 -40.68 7.52 9.62
N SER A 285 -40.22 7.07 8.45
CA SER A 285 -39.53 5.78 8.28
C SER A 285 -38.11 5.73 8.84
N VAL A 286 -37.52 6.90 9.11
CA VAL A 286 -36.18 7.08 9.67
C VAL A 286 -36.17 8.30 10.60
N ALA A 287 -35.12 8.43 11.42
CA ALA A 287 -34.93 9.60 12.25
C ALA A 287 -34.68 10.87 11.39
N MET A 288 -35.44 11.92 11.68
CA MET A 288 -35.34 13.24 11.08
C MET A 288 -34.40 14.18 11.84
N THR A 289 -33.77 15.12 11.13
CA THR A 289 -32.98 16.21 11.72
C THR A 289 -33.91 17.18 12.44
N PRO A 290 -33.82 17.31 13.78
CA PRO A 290 -34.81 18.07 14.57
C PRO A 290 -35.01 19.52 14.12
N ALA A 291 -33.94 20.20 13.71
CA ALA A 291 -34.00 21.59 13.25
C ALA A 291 -34.86 21.77 11.98
N THR A 292 -34.98 20.73 11.15
CA THR A 292 -35.74 20.76 9.89
C THR A 292 -37.22 20.45 10.07
N ILE A 293 -37.64 20.01 11.27
CA ILE A 293 -39.06 19.77 11.62
C ILE A 293 -39.55 20.92 12.50
N ASN A 294 -40.19 21.91 11.89
CA ASN A 294 -40.62 23.13 12.57
C ASN A 294 -41.90 23.69 11.93
N ALA A 295 -42.34 24.87 12.37
CA ALA A 295 -43.58 25.50 11.93
C ALA A 295 -43.63 25.85 10.42
N THR A 296 -42.50 25.85 9.71
CA THR A 296 -42.46 26.05 8.26
C THR A 296 -42.56 24.73 7.47
N THR A 297 -42.17 23.62 8.09
CA THR A 297 -42.15 22.30 7.45
C THR A 297 -43.26 21.37 7.90
N PHE A 298 -43.96 21.65 9.00
CA PHE A 298 -45.22 21.02 9.38
C PHE A 298 -46.31 22.08 9.60
N THR A 299 -47.23 22.19 8.64
CA THR A 299 -48.26 23.22 8.60
C THR A 299 -49.67 22.64 8.64
N LEU A 300 -50.62 23.44 9.11
CA LEU A 300 -52.05 23.13 9.11
C LEU A 300 -52.82 24.33 8.55
N THR A 301 -53.77 24.07 7.65
CA THR A 301 -54.65 25.08 7.07
C THR A 301 -56.11 24.68 7.22
N GLY A 302 -56.97 25.65 7.53
CA GLY A 302 -58.43 25.54 7.62
C GLY A 302 -59.13 26.13 6.40
N PRO A 303 -60.47 26.15 6.37
CA PRO A 303 -61.26 26.36 5.17
C PRO A 303 -60.83 27.65 4.45
N GLY A 304 -60.66 27.55 3.13
CA GLY A 304 -60.12 28.63 2.31
C GLY A 304 -58.59 28.81 2.37
N ALA A 305 -57.83 27.77 2.77
CA ALA A 305 -56.37 27.80 2.92
C ALA A 305 -55.88 28.79 3.99
N THR A 306 -56.69 29.03 5.02
CA THR A 306 -56.34 29.90 6.14
C THR A 306 -55.35 29.19 7.09
N PRO A 307 -54.16 29.75 7.36
CA PRO A 307 -53.21 29.11 8.27
C PRO A 307 -53.76 28.97 9.69
N VAL A 308 -53.62 27.78 10.28
CA VAL A 308 -53.91 27.53 11.69
C VAL A 308 -52.61 27.67 12.47
N THR A 309 -52.60 28.50 13.51
CA THR A 309 -51.44 28.66 14.39
C THR A 309 -51.34 27.50 15.37
N GLY A 310 -50.12 26.97 15.57
CA GLY A 310 -49.88 25.85 16.48
C GLY A 310 -48.39 25.67 16.77
N ALA A 311 -48.10 24.81 17.75
CA ALA A 311 -46.74 24.45 18.13
C ALA A 311 -46.33 23.14 17.44
N VAL A 312 -45.10 23.10 16.90
CA VAL A 312 -44.49 21.89 16.33
C VAL A 312 -43.46 21.34 17.30
N ALA A 313 -43.55 20.05 17.59
CA ALA A 313 -42.56 19.31 18.37
C ALA A 313 -42.13 18.06 17.60
N TYR A 314 -40.88 17.63 17.78
CA TYR A 314 -40.35 16.41 17.19
C TYR A 314 -39.67 15.55 18.27
N VAL A 315 -40.02 14.27 18.32
CA VAL A 315 -39.44 13.30 19.27
C VAL A 315 -38.58 12.30 18.50
N ALA A 316 -37.26 12.47 18.61
CA ALA A 316 -36.28 11.68 17.85
C ALA A 316 -36.36 10.17 18.13
N ALA A 317 -36.58 9.78 19.40
CA ALA A 317 -36.68 8.38 19.79
C ALA A 317 -37.86 7.62 19.14
N GLY A 318 -38.88 8.35 18.67
CA GLY A 318 -40.06 7.77 18.01
C GLY A 318 -40.24 8.21 16.56
N SER A 319 -39.27 8.92 15.98
CA SER A 319 -39.36 9.51 14.62
C SER A 319 -40.73 10.15 14.34
N THR A 320 -41.28 10.88 15.32
CA THR A 320 -42.65 11.39 15.25
C THR A 320 -42.66 12.91 15.45
N ALA A 321 -43.28 13.61 14.50
CA ALA A 321 -43.56 15.03 14.60
C ALA A 321 -45.01 15.25 15.05
N THR A 322 -45.25 16.26 15.88
CA THR A 322 -46.56 16.63 16.39
C THR A 322 -46.83 18.11 16.14
N PHE A 323 -48.00 18.43 15.60
CA PHE A 323 -48.53 19.79 15.48
C PHE A 323 -49.71 19.94 16.44
N THR A 324 -49.61 20.86 17.40
CA THR A 324 -50.66 21.16 18.37
C THR A 324 -51.31 22.50 18.04
N PRO A 325 -52.57 22.53 17.58
CA PRO A 325 -53.29 23.79 17.35
C PRO A 325 -53.32 24.64 18.63
N SER A 326 -53.09 25.94 18.51
CA SER A 326 -53.08 26.87 19.64
C SER A 326 -54.47 27.20 20.20
N ALA A 327 -55.52 26.89 19.42
CA ALA A 327 -56.92 26.98 19.81
C ALA A 327 -57.70 25.79 19.25
N SER A 328 -58.90 25.54 19.81
CA SER A 328 -59.80 24.53 19.23
C SER A 328 -60.17 24.91 17.79
N LEU A 329 -60.05 23.94 16.90
CA LEU A 329 -60.48 23.99 15.51
C LEU A 329 -61.99 24.20 15.43
N VAL A 330 -62.47 24.71 14.30
CA VAL A 330 -63.89 24.96 14.08
C VAL A 330 -64.60 23.61 13.88
N PRO A 331 -65.79 23.37 14.47
CA PRO A 331 -66.59 22.16 14.22
C PRO A 331 -66.98 21.99 12.74
N ASN A 332 -67.25 20.75 12.30
CA ASN A 332 -67.74 20.41 10.95
C ASN A 332 -66.91 21.02 9.79
N THR A 333 -65.60 21.10 9.96
CA THR A 333 -64.72 21.87 9.08
C THR A 333 -63.59 21.01 8.53
N LEU A 334 -63.34 21.11 7.22
CA LEU A 334 -62.22 20.44 6.53
C LEU A 334 -60.91 21.20 6.78
N TYR A 335 -59.89 20.46 7.22
CA TYR A 335 -58.52 20.94 7.40
C TYR A 335 -57.54 20.13 6.54
N THR A 336 -56.48 20.79 6.10
CA THR A 336 -55.38 20.21 5.32
C THR A 336 -54.07 20.41 6.06
N ALA A 337 -53.40 19.31 6.38
CA ALA A 337 -52.09 19.29 6.99
C ALA A 337 -51.02 18.94 5.95
N THR A 338 -49.83 19.52 6.09
CA THR A 338 -48.72 19.31 5.14
C THR A 338 -47.40 19.16 5.89
N ILE A 339 -46.64 18.13 5.55
CA ILE A 339 -45.19 18.09 5.82
C ILE A 339 -44.45 18.35 4.52
N THR A 340 -43.61 19.37 4.49
CA THR A 340 -42.94 19.81 3.26
C THR A 340 -41.67 19.01 2.96
N ALA A 341 -41.21 19.04 1.71
CA ALA A 341 -39.92 18.49 1.29
C ALA A 341 -38.70 19.18 1.95
N GLY A 342 -38.91 20.23 2.75
CA GLY A 342 -37.85 20.84 3.56
C GLY A 342 -37.45 20.01 4.79
N ALA A 343 -38.25 19.00 5.17
CA ALA A 343 -37.93 18.06 6.25
C ALA A 343 -36.87 17.04 5.80
N GLN A 344 -35.75 16.93 6.54
CA GLN A 344 -34.60 16.09 6.17
C GLN A 344 -34.27 15.06 7.25
N ASN A 345 -33.71 13.92 6.83
CA ASN A 345 -33.13 12.92 7.75
C ASN A 345 -31.74 13.35 8.26
N LEU A 346 -31.17 12.59 9.19
CA LEU A 346 -29.83 12.86 9.76
C LEU A 346 -28.67 12.77 8.74
N ALA A 347 -28.93 12.28 7.53
CA ALA A 347 -28.00 12.24 6.42
C ALA A 347 -28.33 13.33 5.36
N ASP A 348 -28.98 14.42 5.78
CA ASP A 348 -29.39 15.57 4.99
C ASP A 348 -30.25 15.22 3.75
N THR A 349 -30.91 14.06 3.75
CA THR A 349 -31.78 13.63 2.66
C THR A 349 -33.23 14.09 2.93
N PRO A 350 -33.84 14.92 2.06
CA PRO A 350 -35.20 15.41 2.23
C PRO A 350 -36.27 14.36 1.93
N LEU A 351 -37.51 14.60 2.36
CA LEU A 351 -38.67 13.89 1.81
C LEU A 351 -38.72 14.05 0.28
N ALA A 352 -39.06 12.97 -0.44
CA ALA A 352 -39.10 13.01 -1.91
C ALA A 352 -40.10 14.02 -2.48
N GLN A 353 -41.18 14.30 -1.74
CA GLN A 353 -42.20 15.30 -2.07
C GLN A 353 -42.94 15.74 -0.79
N ASN A 354 -43.72 16.82 -0.87
CA ASN A 354 -44.61 17.20 0.22
C ASN A 354 -45.60 16.06 0.51
N TYR A 355 -45.78 15.75 1.79
CA TYR A 355 -46.79 14.82 2.26
C TYR A 355 -48.00 15.61 2.75
N VAL A 356 -49.14 15.42 2.09
CA VAL A 356 -50.37 16.18 2.35
C VAL A 356 -51.48 15.22 2.75
N TRP A 357 -52.22 15.55 3.80
CA TRP A 357 -53.42 14.83 4.20
C TRP A 357 -54.50 15.77 4.71
N THR A 358 -55.75 15.32 4.67
CA THR A 358 -56.90 16.11 5.10
C THR A 358 -57.73 15.39 6.16
N PHE A 359 -58.52 16.13 6.93
CA PHE A 359 -59.48 15.60 7.89
C PHE A 359 -60.62 16.59 8.15
N THR A 360 -61.77 16.11 8.62
CA THR A 360 -62.95 16.93 8.95
C THR A 360 -63.29 16.81 10.43
N THR A 361 -63.39 17.95 11.12
CA THR A 361 -63.78 18.02 12.53
C THR A 361 -65.26 17.67 12.75
N GLY A 362 -65.62 17.12 13.91
CA GLY A 362 -67.00 16.76 14.27
C GLY A 362 -67.80 17.89 14.94
N ALA A 363 -69.08 17.65 15.23
CA ALA A 363 -69.94 18.53 16.03
C ALA A 363 -69.59 18.46 17.54
N THR A 364 -69.84 19.53 18.28
CA THR A 364 -69.61 19.61 19.74
C THR A 364 -70.59 18.71 20.51
N VAL A 365 -70.10 17.62 21.12
CA VAL A 365 -70.88 16.76 22.03
C VAL A 365 -70.14 16.61 23.36
N VAL A 366 -70.82 16.85 24.48
CA VAL A 366 -70.28 16.69 25.84
C VAL A 366 -70.58 15.27 26.34
N VAL A 367 -69.60 14.37 26.23
CA VAL A 367 -69.68 12.98 26.74
C VAL A 367 -68.62 12.80 27.84
N PRO A 368 -68.97 12.24 29.02
CA PRO A 368 -67.97 11.88 30.03
C PRO A 368 -66.92 10.91 29.46
N PRO A 369 -65.62 11.10 29.77
CA PRO A 369 -64.59 10.16 29.35
C PRO A 369 -64.77 8.79 30.01
N THR A 370 -64.61 7.73 29.21
CA THR A 370 -64.53 6.34 29.66
C THR A 370 -63.15 5.78 29.32
N VAL A 371 -62.65 4.81 30.09
CA VAL A 371 -61.41 4.09 29.75
C VAL A 371 -61.78 2.96 28.79
N ILE A 372 -61.28 3.03 27.56
CA ILE A 372 -61.51 2.04 26.50
C ILE A 372 -60.62 0.81 26.73
N SER A 373 -59.37 1.03 27.12
CA SER A 373 -58.38 -0.05 27.27
C SER A 373 -57.30 0.34 28.26
N THR A 374 -56.68 -0.67 28.87
CA THR A 374 -55.49 -0.52 29.71
C THR A 374 -54.36 -1.41 29.23
N ASN A 375 -53.12 -0.99 29.46
CA ASN A 375 -51.94 -1.83 29.32
C ASN A 375 -51.06 -1.70 30.57
N PRO A 376 -50.90 -2.74 31.39
CA PRO A 376 -51.44 -4.08 31.20
C PRO A 376 -52.97 -4.14 31.19
N LEU A 377 -53.51 -5.12 30.49
CA LEU A 377 -54.93 -5.46 30.57
C LEU A 377 -55.29 -5.80 32.02
N ALA A 378 -56.51 -5.49 32.42
CA ALA A 378 -57.02 -5.84 33.74
C ALA A 378 -56.87 -7.35 34.00
N GLY A 379 -56.19 -7.71 35.10
CA GLY A 379 -55.90 -9.09 35.48
C GLY A 379 -54.72 -9.73 34.73
N ALA A 380 -53.97 -9.00 33.91
CA ALA A 380 -52.84 -9.57 33.16
C ALA A 380 -51.79 -10.18 34.10
N THR A 381 -51.30 -11.37 33.75
CA THR A 381 -50.16 -12.04 34.40
C THR A 381 -48.94 -12.02 33.49
N ASN A 382 -47.75 -12.26 34.06
CA ASN A 382 -46.48 -12.25 33.33
C ASN A 382 -46.10 -10.90 32.70
N VAL A 383 -46.52 -9.80 33.33
CA VAL A 383 -46.21 -8.45 32.84
C VAL A 383 -44.72 -8.12 33.03
N PRO A 384 -44.01 -7.55 32.04
CA PRO A 384 -42.61 -7.15 32.22
C PRO A 384 -42.41 -6.22 33.43
N ALA A 385 -41.31 -6.41 34.19
CA ALA A 385 -41.01 -5.60 35.36
C ALA A 385 -40.78 -4.10 35.06
N ASN A 386 -40.42 -3.77 33.82
CA ASN A 386 -40.26 -2.39 33.33
C ASN A 386 -41.52 -1.86 32.61
N GLN A 387 -42.67 -2.54 32.75
CA GLN A 387 -43.88 -2.16 32.04
C GLN A 387 -44.38 -0.77 32.45
N ALA A 388 -44.46 0.12 31.47
CA ALA A 388 -45.21 1.36 31.61
C ALA A 388 -46.71 1.05 31.67
N VAL A 389 -47.42 1.60 32.66
CA VAL A 389 -48.83 1.35 32.88
C VAL A 389 -49.65 2.43 32.19
N SER A 390 -50.51 2.06 31.24
CA SER A 390 -51.28 3.02 30.44
C SER A 390 -52.78 2.74 30.42
N ALA A 391 -53.54 3.78 30.10
CA ALA A 391 -54.97 3.74 29.86
C ALA A 391 -55.34 4.66 28.68
N THR A 392 -56.21 4.18 27.81
CA THR A 392 -56.72 4.96 26.65
C THR A 392 -58.16 5.38 26.92
N PHE A 393 -58.44 6.67 26.76
CA PHE A 393 -59.77 7.25 27.00
C PHE A 393 -60.62 7.37 25.72
N SER A 394 -61.93 7.37 25.90
CA SER A 394 -62.92 7.51 24.81
C SER A 394 -62.98 8.90 24.18
N VAL A 395 -62.41 9.90 24.84
CA VAL A 395 -62.31 11.27 24.36
C VAL A 395 -60.98 11.90 24.78
N PRO A 396 -60.52 12.96 24.10
CA PRO A 396 -59.35 13.72 24.53
C PRO A 396 -59.47 14.28 25.96
N MET A 397 -58.46 13.98 26.79
CA MET A 397 -58.30 14.47 28.15
C MET A 397 -57.57 15.81 28.23
N ASN A 398 -57.90 16.62 29.25
CA ASN A 398 -57.20 17.84 29.60
C ASN A 398 -55.88 17.51 30.32
N PRO A 399 -54.71 17.78 29.70
CA PRO A 399 -53.42 17.39 30.25
C PRO A 399 -53.16 17.98 31.64
N SER A 400 -53.67 19.16 31.98
CA SER A 400 -53.45 19.78 33.30
C SER A 400 -54.13 19.04 34.46
N THR A 401 -55.14 18.23 34.14
CA THR A 401 -55.87 17.40 35.12
C THR A 401 -55.32 15.99 35.25
N ILE A 402 -54.31 15.63 34.45
CA ILE A 402 -53.67 14.32 34.44
C ILE A 402 -52.29 14.42 35.12
N ASN A 403 -52.19 13.95 36.36
CA ASN A 403 -50.98 14.06 37.17
C ASN A 403 -50.93 12.93 38.23
N SER A 404 -49.93 12.96 39.11
CA SER A 404 -49.71 11.93 40.15
C SER A 404 -50.82 11.81 41.20
N THR A 405 -51.77 12.75 41.26
CA THR A 405 -52.95 12.66 42.15
C THR A 405 -54.18 12.09 41.45
N THR A 406 -54.20 12.12 40.11
CA THR A 406 -55.31 11.60 39.30
C THR A 406 -54.98 10.27 38.61
N PHE A 407 -53.71 9.87 38.58
CA PHE A 407 -53.29 8.53 38.21
C PHE A 407 -52.23 7.97 39.18
N MET A 408 -52.58 6.89 39.88
CA MET A 408 -51.77 6.28 40.93
C MET A 408 -51.51 4.81 40.64
N LEU A 409 -50.30 4.34 40.95
CA LEU A 409 -49.92 2.93 40.95
C LEU A 409 -49.50 2.52 42.37
N THR A 410 -50.02 1.39 42.85
CA THR A 410 -49.71 0.85 44.18
C THR A 410 -49.34 -0.63 44.10
N GLY A 411 -48.38 -1.06 44.93
CA GLY A 411 -48.00 -2.46 45.11
C GLY A 411 -48.76 -3.13 46.26
N PRO A 412 -48.26 -4.26 46.78
CA PRO A 412 -48.81 -4.94 47.95
C PRO A 412 -48.99 -3.99 49.14
N ASP A 413 -50.02 -4.23 49.95
CA ASP A 413 -50.37 -3.44 51.13
C ASP A 413 -50.57 -1.93 50.83
N THR A 414 -51.00 -1.59 49.61
CA THR A 414 -51.26 -0.21 49.14
C THR A 414 -50.03 0.71 49.08
N THR A 415 -48.83 0.11 49.04
CA THR A 415 -47.56 0.86 48.94
C THR A 415 -47.49 1.67 47.64
N PRO A 416 -47.33 3.01 47.67
CA PRO A 416 -47.23 3.81 46.44
C PRO A 416 -45.97 3.48 45.63
N VAL A 417 -46.13 3.32 44.33
CA VAL A 417 -45.00 3.20 43.39
C VAL A 417 -44.64 4.60 42.91
N ALA A 418 -43.35 4.96 42.96
CA ALA A 418 -42.88 6.21 42.36
C ALA A 418 -42.82 6.08 40.83
N GLY A 419 -43.32 7.10 40.13
CA GLY A 419 -43.36 7.09 38.66
C GLY A 419 -43.73 8.44 38.08
N LEU A 420 -43.43 8.60 36.79
CA LEU A 420 -43.79 9.78 36.01
C LEU A 420 -45.13 9.54 35.31
N VAL A 421 -46.07 10.46 35.49
CA VAL A 421 -47.34 10.50 34.75
C VAL A 421 -47.18 11.38 33.51
N ALA A 422 -47.52 10.83 32.35
CA ALA A 422 -47.54 11.54 31.08
C ALA A 422 -48.84 11.27 30.34
N TYR A 423 -49.35 12.28 29.62
CA TYR A 423 -50.54 12.12 28.78
C TYR A 423 -50.20 12.44 27.32
N ALA A 424 -50.41 11.46 26.44
CA ALA A 424 -50.35 11.62 25.00
C ALA A 424 -51.73 12.01 24.48
N ALA A 425 -51.88 13.28 24.10
CA ALA A 425 -53.11 13.80 23.49
C ALA A 425 -53.45 13.10 22.17
N ILE A 426 -52.44 12.54 21.51
CA ILE A 426 -52.59 11.71 20.31
C ILE A 426 -52.82 10.28 20.77
N GLY A 427 -54.02 9.76 20.48
CA GLY A 427 -54.46 8.44 20.93
C GLY A 427 -55.05 8.42 22.33
N ASN A 428 -55.38 9.58 22.93
CA ASN A 428 -56.02 9.73 24.24
C ASN A 428 -55.42 8.84 25.34
N THR A 429 -54.11 8.65 25.35
CA THR A 429 -53.46 7.65 26.17
C THR A 429 -52.66 8.31 27.29
N LEU A 430 -53.03 7.97 28.51
CA LEU A 430 -52.30 8.28 29.73
C LEU A 430 -51.32 7.15 30.01
N THR A 431 -50.10 7.48 30.40
CA THR A 431 -49.05 6.52 30.75
C THR A 431 -48.39 6.91 32.07
N PHE A 432 -48.13 5.92 32.92
CA PHE A 432 -47.35 5.98 34.14
C PHE A 432 -46.10 5.14 33.93
N ASN A 433 -44.93 5.79 34.00
CA ASN A 433 -43.63 5.14 33.92
C ASN A 433 -43.04 5.02 35.32
N PRO A 434 -42.97 3.82 35.93
CA PRO A 434 -42.28 3.62 37.19
C PRO A 434 -40.83 4.15 37.11
N THR A 435 -40.35 4.84 38.14
CA THR A 435 -38.95 5.34 38.18
C THR A 435 -37.93 4.25 38.47
N ALA A 436 -38.39 3.07 38.90
CA ALA A 436 -37.60 1.86 39.09
C ALA A 436 -38.40 0.66 38.58
N ASN A 437 -37.70 -0.42 38.21
CA ASN A 437 -38.35 -1.68 37.83
C ASN A 437 -39.27 -2.17 38.95
N LEU A 438 -40.48 -2.58 38.57
CA LEU A 438 -41.43 -3.24 39.45
C LEU A 438 -40.86 -4.58 39.92
N LEU A 439 -41.23 -5.00 41.13
CA LEU A 439 -40.77 -6.29 41.67
C LEU A 439 -41.33 -7.43 40.82
N PRO A 440 -40.57 -8.51 40.56
CA PRO A 440 -41.06 -9.67 39.83
C PRO A 440 -42.13 -10.43 40.62
N ASN A 441 -43.01 -11.17 39.93
CA ASN A 441 -44.09 -11.97 40.54
C ASN A 441 -44.97 -11.19 41.53
N THR A 442 -45.19 -9.89 41.29
CA THR A 442 -45.84 -8.98 42.25
C THR A 442 -47.12 -8.41 41.64
N LEU A 443 -48.20 -8.38 42.44
CA LEU A 443 -49.48 -7.78 42.09
C LEU A 443 -49.44 -6.26 42.30
N TYR A 444 -49.81 -5.50 41.27
CA TYR A 444 -49.94 -4.04 41.29
C TYR A 444 -51.38 -3.62 40.98
N THR A 445 -51.80 -2.49 41.56
CA THR A 445 -53.11 -1.86 41.36
C THR A 445 -52.95 -0.44 40.83
N ALA A 446 -53.57 -0.15 39.70
CA ALA A 446 -53.60 1.17 39.07
C ALA A 446 -54.98 1.82 39.23
N THR A 447 -55.01 3.12 39.54
CA THR A 447 -56.23 3.88 39.81
C THR A 447 -56.21 5.21 39.06
N ILE A 448 -57.24 5.48 38.25
CA ILE A 448 -57.53 6.79 37.65
C ILE A 448 -58.74 7.39 38.37
N THR A 449 -58.61 8.63 38.87
CA THR A 449 -59.68 9.27 39.65
C THR A 449 -60.65 10.06 38.77
N THR A 450 -61.82 10.40 39.31
CA THR A 450 -62.79 11.32 38.68
C THR A 450 -62.26 12.74 38.47
N GLY A 451 -61.12 13.09 39.08
CA GLY A 451 -60.43 14.37 38.86
C GLY A 451 -59.77 14.48 37.49
N ALA A 452 -59.57 13.38 36.75
CA ALA A 452 -59.13 13.40 35.36
C ALA A 452 -60.29 13.84 34.44
N GLN A 453 -60.15 15.00 33.79
CA GLN A 453 -61.21 15.63 33.00
C GLN A 453 -60.91 15.62 31.50
N ASN A 454 -61.96 15.55 30.68
CA ASN A 454 -61.85 15.77 29.24
C ASN A 454 -61.57 17.26 28.92
N LEU A 455 -61.21 17.56 27.68
CA LEU A 455 -60.96 18.95 27.26
C LEU A 455 -62.21 19.86 27.30
N ALA A 456 -63.41 19.29 27.46
CA ALA A 456 -64.65 20.02 27.74
C ALA A 456 -64.91 20.21 29.25
N GLY A 457 -63.97 19.84 30.12
CA GLY A 457 -64.05 20.00 31.58
C GLY A 457 -64.86 18.93 32.32
N THR A 458 -65.25 17.84 31.65
CA THR A 458 -66.05 16.75 32.26
C THR A 458 -65.15 15.61 32.74
N GLY A 459 -65.24 15.23 34.02
CA GLY A 459 -64.49 14.12 34.64
C GLY A 459 -65.04 12.73 34.32
N LEU A 460 -64.27 11.67 34.65
CA LEU A 460 -64.80 10.30 34.61
C LEU A 460 -66.04 10.17 35.51
N ALA A 461 -66.98 9.30 35.13
CA ALA A 461 -68.20 9.06 35.93
C ALA A 461 -67.91 8.41 37.30
N SER A 462 -66.85 7.60 37.39
CA SER A 462 -66.34 6.97 38.62
C SER A 462 -64.84 6.75 38.50
N ASN A 463 -64.14 6.51 39.63
CA ASN A 463 -62.75 6.07 39.59
C ASN A 463 -62.64 4.76 38.79
N TYR A 464 -61.61 4.66 37.97
CA TYR A 464 -61.32 3.45 37.19
C TYR A 464 -60.12 2.74 37.82
N VAL A 465 -60.33 1.48 38.23
CA VAL A 465 -59.33 0.70 38.99
C VAL A 465 -59.11 -0.64 38.30
N TRP A 466 -57.85 -1.02 38.12
CA TRP A 466 -57.49 -2.35 37.60
C TRP A 466 -56.19 -2.87 38.22
N THR A 467 -55.97 -4.17 38.11
CA THR A 467 -54.77 -4.85 38.64
C THR A 467 -54.01 -5.60 37.55
N PHE A 468 -52.73 -5.88 37.80
CA PHE A 468 -51.89 -6.76 36.98
C PHE A 468 -50.75 -7.38 37.80
N THR A 469 -50.19 -8.51 37.35
CA THR A 469 -49.10 -9.23 38.01
C THR A 469 -47.87 -9.29 37.11
N THR A 470 -46.72 -8.84 37.62
CA THR A 470 -45.45 -8.93 36.90
C THR A 470 -44.96 -10.38 36.75
N GLY A 471 -44.27 -10.66 35.65
CA GLY A 471 -43.70 -11.99 35.33
C GLY A 471 -42.30 -12.21 35.88
N ALA A 472 -41.81 -13.41 35.67
CA ALA A 472 -40.38 -13.72 35.78
C ALA A 472 -39.59 -12.90 34.73
N PRO A 473 -38.35 -12.47 35.01
CA PRO A 473 -37.56 -11.66 34.08
C PRO A 473 -37.31 -12.39 32.74
N ILE A 474 -37.63 -11.75 31.62
CA ILE A 474 -37.25 -12.21 30.26
C ILE A 474 -36.11 -11.31 29.76
N VAL A 475 -34.95 -11.92 29.54
CA VAL A 475 -33.70 -11.26 29.09
C VAL A 475 -33.44 -11.66 27.65
N VAL A 476 -33.42 -10.70 26.71
CA VAL A 476 -32.94 -10.91 25.34
C VAL A 476 -31.59 -10.20 25.18
N PRO A 477 -30.47 -10.90 25.34
CA PRO A 477 -29.15 -10.28 25.32
C PRO A 477 -28.79 -9.74 23.92
N PRO A 478 -27.89 -8.75 23.81
CA PRO A 478 -27.23 -8.41 22.54
C PRO A 478 -26.28 -9.54 22.11
N GLU A 479 -26.13 -9.79 20.81
CA GLU A 479 -25.15 -10.76 20.26
C GLU A 479 -24.22 -10.09 19.25
N ILE A 480 -23.05 -10.68 18.98
CA ILE A 480 -22.16 -10.26 17.89
C ILE A 480 -22.66 -10.88 16.58
N VAL A 481 -22.81 -10.06 15.55
CA VAL A 481 -23.21 -10.43 14.19
C VAL A 481 -22.00 -10.78 13.33
N SER A 482 -20.94 -9.99 13.41
CA SER A 482 -19.73 -10.15 12.60
C SER A 482 -18.50 -9.56 13.29
N THR A 483 -17.33 -10.12 12.97
CA THR A 483 -16.03 -9.62 13.42
C THR A 483 -15.11 -9.31 12.24
N LEU A 484 -14.23 -8.33 12.41
CA LEU A 484 -13.11 -8.07 11.51
C LEU A 484 -11.81 -8.05 12.34
N PRO A 485 -10.77 -8.81 11.98
CA PRO A 485 -10.81 -9.96 11.08
C PRO A 485 -11.87 -10.99 11.50
N VAL A 486 -12.29 -11.81 10.53
CA VAL A 486 -13.11 -12.99 10.84
C VAL A 486 -12.32 -13.97 11.69
N ASN A 487 -12.99 -14.75 12.54
CA ASN A 487 -12.33 -15.70 13.42
C ASN A 487 -11.46 -16.71 12.65
N GLY A 488 -10.22 -16.88 13.08
CA GLY A 488 -9.23 -17.77 12.47
C GLY A 488 -8.55 -17.21 11.22
N ALA A 489 -8.75 -15.93 10.87
CA ALA A 489 -8.12 -15.34 9.69
C ALA A 489 -6.58 -15.35 9.82
N ILE A 490 -5.87 -15.64 8.74
CA ILE A 490 -4.41 -15.67 8.65
C ILE A 490 -3.91 -14.64 7.63
N ASN A 491 -2.62 -14.34 7.65
CA ASN A 491 -1.99 -13.37 6.74
C ASN A 491 -2.60 -11.96 6.83
N ILE A 492 -2.99 -11.58 8.03
CA ILE A 492 -3.60 -10.27 8.29
C ILE A 492 -2.52 -9.17 8.29
N PRO A 493 -2.74 -8.00 7.63
CA PRO A 493 -1.80 -6.90 7.66
C PRO A 493 -1.44 -6.45 9.08
N LEU A 494 -0.20 -6.01 9.30
CA LEU A 494 0.26 -5.57 10.63
C LEU A 494 -0.47 -4.32 11.15
N THR A 495 -1.14 -3.57 10.26
CA THR A 495 -1.92 -2.37 10.58
C THR A 495 -3.42 -2.65 10.72
N GLN A 496 -3.82 -3.93 10.81
CA GLN A 496 -5.23 -4.32 10.83
C GLN A 496 -5.99 -3.71 12.02
N VAL A 497 -7.11 -3.06 11.70
CA VAL A 497 -8.13 -2.67 12.70
C VAL A 497 -8.99 -3.87 13.07
N VAL A 498 -9.42 -3.92 14.33
CA VAL A 498 -10.20 -5.03 14.91
C VAL A 498 -11.59 -4.52 15.26
N SER A 499 -12.67 -5.15 14.78
CA SER A 499 -14.04 -4.69 15.06
C SER A 499 -15.03 -5.82 15.34
N ALA A 500 -16.10 -5.47 16.05
CA ALA A 500 -17.26 -6.32 16.32
C ALA A 500 -18.56 -5.52 16.07
N THR A 501 -19.48 -6.11 15.31
CA THR A 501 -20.82 -5.55 15.03
C THR A 501 -21.87 -6.30 15.84
N PHE A 502 -22.82 -5.61 16.47
CA PHE A 502 -23.81 -6.21 17.37
C PHE A 502 -25.23 -6.25 16.77
N THR A 503 -26.09 -7.13 17.30
CA THR A 503 -27.50 -7.27 16.86
C THR A 503 -28.37 -6.07 17.19
N LYS A 504 -27.95 -5.24 18.15
CA LYS A 504 -28.68 -4.08 18.66
C LYS A 504 -27.70 -3.08 19.28
N ALA A 505 -28.19 -1.87 19.57
CA ALA A 505 -27.39 -0.83 20.20
C ALA A 505 -26.84 -1.26 21.58
N MET A 506 -25.52 -1.21 21.72
CA MET A 506 -24.81 -1.32 23.00
C MET A 506 -24.84 0.02 23.75
N ASN A 507 -24.74 -0.02 25.08
CA ASN A 507 -24.53 1.17 25.89
C ASN A 507 -23.07 1.64 25.72
N PRO A 508 -22.82 2.82 25.12
CA PRO A 508 -21.46 3.29 24.85
C PRO A 508 -20.60 3.45 26.11
N LEU A 509 -21.21 3.70 27.27
CA LEU A 509 -20.49 3.82 28.55
C LEU A 509 -19.94 2.49 29.06
N THR A 510 -20.43 1.37 28.51
CA THR A 510 -19.99 0.01 28.86
C THR A 510 -19.10 -0.62 27.80
N ILE A 511 -18.85 0.09 26.69
CA ILE A 511 -17.89 -0.30 25.65
C ILE A 511 -16.61 0.52 25.88
N THR A 512 -15.76 -0.01 26.73
CA THR A 512 -14.48 0.56 27.16
C THR A 512 -13.33 -0.41 26.88
N ASP A 513 -12.09 0.04 27.04
CA ASP A 513 -10.88 -0.78 26.90
C ASP A 513 -10.84 -1.95 27.90
N ALA A 514 -11.62 -1.89 28.99
CA ALA A 514 -11.79 -3.00 29.93
C ALA A 514 -12.74 -4.09 29.40
N THR A 515 -13.65 -3.74 28.50
CA THR A 515 -14.73 -4.62 28.04
C THR A 515 -14.58 -5.07 26.60
N PHE A 516 -13.77 -4.39 25.79
CA PHE A 516 -13.35 -4.83 24.47
C PHE A 516 -11.82 -4.81 24.40
N GLN A 517 -11.22 -6.00 24.46
CA GLN A 517 -9.79 -6.18 24.63
C GLN A 517 -9.17 -6.85 23.41
N LEU A 518 -7.96 -6.44 23.06
CA LEU A 518 -7.07 -7.14 22.13
C LEU A 518 -5.86 -7.63 22.91
N THR A 519 -5.54 -8.92 22.81
CA THR A 519 -4.45 -9.56 23.56
C THR A 519 -3.54 -10.40 22.67
N GLN A 520 -2.29 -10.53 23.10
CA GLN A 520 -1.26 -11.36 22.50
C GLN A 520 -0.66 -12.27 23.57
N GLY A 521 -0.81 -13.59 23.46
CA GLY A 521 -0.23 -14.52 24.44
C GLY A 521 -0.69 -14.29 25.89
N GLY A 522 -1.79 -13.54 26.11
CA GLY A 522 -2.29 -13.13 27.41
C GLY A 522 -2.05 -11.66 27.77
N ASP A 523 -1.11 -10.99 27.09
CA ASP A 523 -0.78 -9.57 27.34
C ASP A 523 -1.69 -8.63 26.54
N ALA A 524 -2.06 -7.49 27.13
CA ALA A 524 -2.89 -6.49 26.47
C ALA A 524 -2.12 -5.73 25.38
N VAL A 525 -2.74 -5.55 24.21
CA VAL A 525 -2.21 -4.77 23.10
C VAL A 525 -2.80 -3.37 23.14
N ALA A 526 -1.94 -2.35 23.14
CA ALA A 526 -2.39 -0.96 23.15
C ALA A 526 -3.18 -0.63 21.87
N ALA A 527 -4.40 -0.14 22.04
CA ALA A 527 -5.31 0.25 20.96
C ALA A 527 -6.20 1.41 21.39
N THR A 528 -6.73 2.18 20.44
CA THR A 528 -7.81 3.14 20.68
C THR A 528 -9.15 2.51 20.33
N LEU A 529 -10.16 2.76 21.17
CA LEU A 529 -11.51 2.23 20.99
C LEU A 529 -12.49 3.31 20.51
N THR A 530 -13.29 2.97 19.50
CA THR A 530 -14.43 3.77 19.05
C THR A 530 -15.68 2.90 18.95
N TYR A 531 -16.86 3.51 19.08
CA TYR A 531 -18.15 2.86 18.90
C TYR A 531 -19.07 3.72 18.03
N ASP A 532 -19.59 3.13 16.96
CA ASP A 532 -20.58 3.73 16.07
C ASP A 532 -21.98 3.17 16.40
N ALA A 533 -22.82 4.04 16.97
CA ALA A 533 -24.18 3.70 17.37
C ALA A 533 -25.17 3.52 16.21
N ILE A 534 -24.81 3.93 14.98
CA ILE A 534 -25.63 3.75 13.78
C ILE A 534 -25.42 2.36 13.20
N THR A 535 -24.16 1.94 13.09
CA THR A 535 -23.79 0.62 12.55
C THR A 535 -23.65 -0.46 13.63
N PHE A 536 -23.90 -0.13 14.89
CA PHE A 536 -23.70 -0.99 16.06
C PHE A 536 -22.33 -1.65 16.08
N THR A 537 -21.29 -0.90 15.68
CA THR A 537 -19.95 -1.46 15.49
C THR A 537 -18.96 -0.80 16.45
N ALA A 538 -18.29 -1.62 17.26
CA ALA A 538 -17.13 -1.20 18.05
C ALA A 538 -15.84 -1.54 17.29
N THR A 539 -14.86 -0.63 17.30
CA THR A 539 -13.58 -0.79 16.58
C THR A 539 -12.40 -0.44 17.49
N LEU A 540 -11.47 -1.39 17.63
CA LEU A 540 -10.13 -1.23 18.18
C LEU A 540 -9.12 -0.94 17.06
N THR A 541 -8.39 0.16 17.20
CA THR A 541 -7.29 0.52 16.30
C THR A 541 -5.97 0.39 17.07
N PRO A 542 -5.12 -0.62 16.79
CA PRO A 542 -3.82 -0.75 17.43
C PRO A 542 -3.00 0.56 17.31
N THR A 543 -2.42 1.03 18.41
CA THR A 543 -1.63 2.28 18.40
C THR A 543 -0.23 2.10 17.81
N VAL A 544 0.21 0.84 17.72
CA VAL A 544 1.45 0.40 17.08
C VAL A 544 1.10 -0.77 16.15
N ALA A 545 1.88 -0.95 15.07
CA ALA A 545 1.73 -2.10 14.20
C ALA A 545 1.86 -3.40 15.01
N LEU A 546 0.96 -4.34 14.72
CA LEU A 546 0.95 -5.68 15.30
C LEU A 546 2.22 -6.45 14.90
N LEU A 547 2.66 -7.35 15.76
CA LEU A 547 3.83 -8.18 15.53
C LEU A 547 3.57 -9.17 14.39
N PRO A 548 4.59 -9.48 13.58
CA PRO A 548 4.50 -10.44 12.48
C PRO A 548 4.28 -11.88 12.95
N SER A 549 3.67 -12.72 12.12
CA SER A 549 3.43 -14.16 12.39
C SER A 549 2.80 -14.45 13.76
N THR A 550 2.07 -13.49 14.32
CA THR A 550 1.64 -13.51 15.71
C THR A 550 0.14 -13.71 15.77
N SER A 551 -0.28 -14.61 16.65
CA SER A 551 -1.70 -14.83 16.92
C SER A 551 -2.20 -13.83 17.97
N TYR A 552 -3.29 -13.14 17.64
CA TYR A 552 -3.99 -12.20 18.49
C TYR A 552 -5.38 -12.71 18.83
N ILE A 553 -5.85 -12.37 20.03
CA ILE A 553 -7.18 -12.70 20.53
C ILE A 553 -7.92 -11.41 20.85
N ALA A 554 -9.08 -11.22 20.23
CA ALA A 554 -9.99 -10.13 20.52
C ALA A 554 -11.21 -10.65 21.29
N THR A 555 -11.59 -9.93 22.34
CA THR A 555 -12.62 -10.35 23.30
C THR A 555 -13.55 -9.20 23.65
N VAL A 556 -14.87 -9.41 23.52
CA VAL A 556 -15.87 -8.53 24.12
C VAL A 556 -16.44 -9.23 25.36
N THR A 557 -16.25 -8.65 26.54
CA THR A 557 -16.67 -9.28 27.81
C THR A 557 -18.16 -9.08 28.09
N SER A 558 -18.71 -9.83 29.06
CA SER A 558 -20.08 -9.64 29.54
C SER A 558 -20.32 -8.31 30.26
N GLY A 559 -19.26 -7.53 30.56
CA GLY A 559 -19.37 -6.17 31.07
C GLY A 559 -19.88 -5.16 30.04
N ALA A 560 -19.79 -5.50 28.75
CA ALA A 560 -20.45 -4.76 27.68
C ALA A 560 -21.95 -5.08 27.69
N THR A 561 -22.80 -4.10 28.00
CA THR A 561 -24.24 -4.29 28.08
C THR A 561 -24.98 -3.48 27.03
N ASP A 562 -26.18 -3.91 26.66
CA ASP A 562 -27.11 -3.06 25.90
C ASP A 562 -27.65 -1.88 26.75
N LEU A 563 -28.44 -1.02 26.12
CA LEU A 563 -29.10 0.12 26.79
C LEU A 563 -30.07 -0.29 27.90
N ALA A 564 -30.53 -1.55 27.91
CA ALA A 564 -31.38 -2.11 28.96
C ALA A 564 -30.58 -2.81 30.07
N GLY A 565 -29.24 -2.81 29.99
CA GLY A 565 -28.35 -3.43 30.96
C GLY A 565 -28.18 -4.94 30.78
N ASN A 566 -28.62 -5.52 29.65
CA ASN A 566 -28.42 -6.94 29.38
C ASN A 566 -26.97 -7.18 28.92
N PRO A 567 -26.26 -8.17 29.51
CA PRO A 567 -24.90 -8.50 29.10
C PRO A 567 -24.87 -9.19 27.73
N LEU A 568 -23.72 -9.12 27.05
CA LEU A 568 -23.49 -9.80 25.78
C LEU A 568 -23.81 -11.32 25.87
N GLY A 569 -24.62 -11.79 24.93
CA GLY A 569 -25.01 -13.19 24.76
C GLY A 569 -23.92 -14.02 24.09
N THR A 570 -24.08 -15.35 24.15
CA THR A 570 -23.05 -16.32 23.73
C THR A 570 -23.36 -17.05 22.42
N THR A 571 -24.49 -16.72 21.78
CA THR A 571 -25.05 -17.42 20.62
C THR A 571 -24.68 -16.82 19.26
N GLY A 572 -24.07 -15.62 19.25
CA GLY A 572 -23.63 -14.92 18.05
C GLY A 572 -22.31 -15.42 17.44
N ALA A 573 -21.66 -14.58 16.65
CA ALA A 573 -20.33 -14.84 16.10
C ALA A 573 -19.29 -15.09 17.21
N ALA A 574 -18.20 -15.76 16.85
CA ALA A 574 -17.19 -16.23 17.79
C ALA A 574 -16.66 -15.10 18.70
N ASN A 575 -16.67 -15.35 20.01
CA ASN A 575 -16.15 -14.46 21.04
C ASN A 575 -15.62 -15.29 22.21
N PRO A 576 -14.32 -15.24 22.53
CA PRO A 576 -13.29 -14.49 21.81
C PRO A 576 -13.09 -14.99 20.37
N TRP A 577 -12.55 -14.14 19.49
CA TRP A 577 -12.08 -14.56 18.17
C TRP A 577 -10.58 -14.35 18.03
N THR A 578 -10.00 -15.13 17.13
CA THR A 578 -8.56 -15.16 16.90
C THR A 578 -8.22 -14.74 15.48
N PHE A 579 -7.03 -14.18 15.27
CA PHE A 579 -6.45 -13.98 13.95
C PHE A 579 -4.92 -14.01 14.02
N THR A 580 -4.27 -14.29 12.90
CA THR A 580 -2.81 -14.35 12.78
C THR A 580 -2.33 -13.35 11.75
N THR A 581 -1.44 -12.47 12.18
CA THR A 581 -0.79 -11.49 11.31
C THR A 581 0.11 -12.15 10.27
N ALA A 582 0.30 -11.47 9.15
CA ALA A 582 1.23 -11.88 8.11
C ALA A 582 2.65 -11.98 8.67
N ALA A 583 3.45 -12.85 8.05
CA ALA A 583 4.86 -12.93 8.35
C ALA A 583 5.57 -11.60 8.10
N ALA A 584 6.60 -11.32 8.90
CA ALA A 584 7.52 -10.24 8.58
C ALA A 584 8.14 -10.57 7.24
N ILE A 585 8.22 -9.57 6.37
CA ILE A 585 9.05 -9.67 5.18
C ILE A 585 10.49 -9.67 5.69
N VAL A 586 11.06 -10.86 5.86
CA VAL A 586 12.47 -11.03 6.20
C VAL A 586 13.26 -10.48 5.01
N PRO A 587 14.08 -9.43 5.21
CA PRO A 587 14.89 -8.92 4.12
C PRO A 587 15.82 -10.04 3.62
N PRO A 588 15.97 -10.22 2.30
CA PRO A 588 16.92 -11.18 1.79
C PRO A 588 18.34 -10.80 2.23
N PRO A 589 19.26 -11.79 2.40
CA PRO A 589 20.67 -11.50 2.65
C PRO A 589 21.23 -10.53 1.61
N ILE A 590 21.82 -9.43 2.08
CA ILE A 590 22.43 -8.43 1.20
C ILE A 590 23.90 -8.76 0.99
N VAL A 591 24.29 -8.89 -0.28
CA VAL A 591 25.67 -9.15 -0.69
C VAL A 591 26.23 -7.88 -1.31
N LEU A 592 27.24 -7.28 -0.66
CA LEU A 592 27.88 -6.04 -1.14
C LEU A 592 28.72 -6.27 -2.42
N GLY A 593 29.20 -7.49 -2.65
CA GLY A 593 30.18 -7.83 -3.68
C GLY A 593 31.57 -8.08 -3.05
N PRO A 594 32.37 -9.01 -3.61
CA PRO A 594 33.59 -9.50 -2.96
C PRO A 594 34.71 -8.45 -2.88
N THR A 595 34.66 -7.41 -3.70
CA THR A 595 35.68 -6.37 -3.77
C THR A 595 35.34 -5.26 -2.79
N ILE A 596 34.14 -4.68 -2.89
CA ILE A 596 33.74 -3.56 -2.02
C ILE A 596 33.58 -4.00 -0.56
N SER A 597 33.29 -5.27 -0.27
CA SER A 597 33.22 -5.79 1.10
C SER A 597 34.54 -5.63 1.87
N LEU A 598 35.67 -5.47 1.18
CA LEU A 598 36.98 -5.26 1.79
C LEU A 598 37.24 -3.79 2.18
N PHE A 599 36.37 -2.85 1.81
CA PHE A 599 36.57 -1.43 2.05
C PHE A 599 35.82 -0.95 3.30
N GLY A 600 36.52 -0.25 4.19
CA GLY A 600 35.90 0.50 5.29
C GLY A 600 35.40 1.87 4.84
N GLY A 601 36.08 2.48 3.85
CA GLY A 601 35.73 3.78 3.28
C GLY A 601 35.85 3.80 1.76
N PHE A 602 34.85 4.27 1.02
CA PHE A 602 34.95 4.43 -0.43
C PHE A 602 34.31 5.74 -0.90
N GLY A 603 35.12 6.65 -1.47
CA GLY A 603 34.75 8.05 -1.74
C GLY A 603 34.41 8.36 -3.19
N GLY A 604 33.72 7.44 -3.90
CA GLY A 604 33.32 7.62 -5.29
C GLY A 604 34.48 8.05 -6.18
N GLY A 605 34.24 9.02 -7.08
CA GLY A 605 35.29 9.69 -7.86
C GLY A 605 35.89 10.93 -7.19
N ALA A 606 35.37 11.34 -6.03
CA ALA A 606 35.73 12.60 -5.37
C ALA A 606 36.73 12.42 -4.21
N GLY A 607 37.00 11.18 -3.80
CA GLY A 607 38.02 10.86 -2.80
C GLY A 607 37.56 10.95 -1.36
N ILE A 608 38.55 10.92 -0.46
CA ILE A 608 38.37 10.82 0.99
C ILE A 608 39.33 11.79 1.66
N THR A 609 38.79 12.61 2.54
CA THR A 609 39.54 13.62 3.29
C THR A 609 39.45 13.37 4.79
N ASN A 610 40.61 13.11 5.41
CA ASN A 610 40.77 13.16 6.84
C ASN A 610 41.33 14.53 7.26
N GLN A 611 40.78 15.09 8.34
CA GLN A 611 41.28 16.32 8.99
C GLN A 611 41.55 16.11 10.49
N GLY A 612 41.66 14.86 10.94
CA GLY A 612 41.93 14.49 12.33
C GLY A 612 43.24 13.73 12.53
N LEU A 613 43.65 13.58 13.78
CA LEU A 613 44.88 12.90 14.20
C LEU A 613 44.63 11.49 14.76
N LEU A 614 43.37 11.18 15.05
CA LEU A 614 42.95 9.94 15.71
C LEU A 614 42.05 9.09 14.79
N SER A 615 42.11 9.34 13.49
CA SER A 615 41.36 8.56 12.51
C SER A 615 42.09 7.26 12.19
N ALA A 616 41.35 6.16 12.06
CA ALA A 616 41.92 4.86 11.73
C ALA A 616 40.89 3.98 10.99
N ILE A 617 41.38 3.19 10.04
CA ILE A 617 40.57 2.20 9.31
C ILE A 617 41.10 0.81 9.68
N ASN A 618 40.37 0.14 10.57
CA ASN A 618 40.76 -1.17 11.10
C ASN A 618 40.19 -2.28 10.20
N ASN A 619 41.07 -3.20 9.79
CA ASN A 619 40.74 -4.40 8.99
C ASN A 619 40.04 -4.08 7.65
N GLY A 620 40.33 -2.93 7.06
CA GLY A 620 39.65 -2.49 5.85
C GLY A 620 40.50 -1.59 4.96
N ASN A 621 40.20 -1.66 3.67
CA ASN A 621 40.76 -0.79 2.64
C ASN A 621 40.04 0.56 2.61
N ILE A 622 40.69 1.55 1.98
CA ILE A 622 39.98 2.73 1.47
C ILE A 622 40.23 2.91 -0.02
N GLY A 623 39.32 3.61 -0.70
CA GLY A 623 39.52 3.86 -2.12
C GLY A 623 38.65 4.93 -2.77
N THR A 624 39.02 5.23 -4.00
CA THR A 624 38.35 6.18 -4.92
C THR A 624 38.65 5.79 -6.36
N THR A 625 37.71 6.06 -7.28
CA THR A 625 37.96 6.00 -8.72
C THR A 625 38.64 7.27 -9.25
N GLY A 626 38.83 8.27 -8.38
CA GLY A 626 39.57 9.49 -8.69
C GLY A 626 41.09 9.35 -8.54
N ALA A 627 41.81 10.41 -8.89
CA ALA A 627 43.28 10.46 -8.77
C ALA A 627 43.75 10.34 -7.32
N SER A 628 44.94 9.79 -7.09
CA SER A 628 45.56 9.66 -5.76
C SER A 628 45.57 10.94 -4.92
N SER A 629 45.66 12.13 -5.55
CA SER A 629 45.63 13.42 -4.85
C SER A 629 44.29 13.73 -4.16
N LEU A 630 43.23 12.98 -4.44
CA LEU A 630 41.92 13.10 -3.81
C LEU A 630 41.80 12.28 -2.52
N ILE A 631 42.79 11.46 -2.20
CA ILE A 631 42.97 10.89 -0.86
C ILE A 631 43.91 11.83 -0.09
N THR A 632 43.47 12.29 1.08
CA THR A 632 44.20 13.28 1.87
C THR A 632 44.14 12.95 3.35
N GLY A 633 45.30 13.00 4.00
CA GLY A 633 45.44 12.76 5.44
C GLY A 633 45.47 11.29 5.85
N PHE A 634 46.00 10.41 5.00
CA PHE A 634 46.11 8.97 5.25
C PHE A 634 47.51 8.44 4.96
N HIS A 635 47.85 7.34 5.62
CA HIS A 635 48.88 6.43 5.20
C HIS A 635 48.48 4.99 5.50
N ASP A 636 49.06 4.04 4.77
CA ASP A 636 49.10 2.62 5.14
C ASP A 636 50.55 2.13 5.27
N ASP A 637 50.69 0.92 5.80
CA ASP A 637 51.96 0.24 6.05
C ASP A 637 52.13 -1.02 5.19
N SER A 638 51.46 -1.06 4.02
CA SER A 638 51.36 -2.24 3.15
C SER A 638 52.69 -2.64 2.49
N VAL A 639 53.67 -1.73 2.42
CA VAL A 639 54.97 -1.97 1.80
C VAL A 639 56.00 -2.40 2.84
N VAL A 640 56.20 -3.71 2.94
CA VAL A 640 57.27 -4.33 3.73
C VAL A 640 58.54 -4.42 2.90
N THR A 641 59.62 -3.77 3.36
CA THR A 641 60.94 -3.82 2.72
C THR A 641 61.95 -4.59 3.57
N LEU A 642 63.08 -4.97 2.98
CA LEU A 642 64.19 -5.62 3.70
C LEU A 642 64.82 -4.72 4.79
N THR A 643 64.55 -3.41 4.76
CA THR A 643 65.09 -2.39 5.69
C THR A 643 64.07 -1.88 6.70
N GLY A 644 62.83 -2.37 6.68
CA GLY A 644 61.74 -1.91 7.55
C GLY A 644 60.41 -1.76 6.80
N VAL A 645 59.41 -1.16 7.46
CA VAL A 645 58.09 -0.87 6.88
C VAL A 645 58.07 0.57 6.38
N ASN A 646 57.80 0.78 5.10
CA ASN A 646 57.66 2.12 4.52
C ASN A 646 56.18 2.51 4.48
N ALA A 647 55.86 3.72 4.92
CA ALA A 647 54.49 4.22 4.89
C ALA A 647 54.11 4.78 3.51
N CYS A 648 52.96 4.36 2.99
CA CYS A 648 52.35 4.90 1.78
C CYS A 648 51.48 6.10 2.12
N THR A 649 52.11 7.27 2.19
CA THR A 649 51.46 8.51 2.61
C THR A 649 50.73 9.21 1.47
N TYR A 650 49.55 9.75 1.78
CA TYR A 650 48.67 10.53 0.90
C TYR A 650 48.35 11.89 1.54
N THR A 651 49.15 12.90 1.21
CA THR A 651 48.94 14.32 1.60
C THR A 651 48.71 14.51 3.12
N GLU A 652 49.57 13.93 3.94
CA GLU A 652 49.57 14.14 5.40
C GLU A 652 50.33 15.40 5.81
N SER A 653 49.88 15.96 6.92
CA SER A 653 50.50 17.05 7.68
C SER A 653 50.43 16.68 9.17
N PRO A 654 51.10 17.43 10.06
CA PRO A 654 50.98 17.22 11.51
C PRO A 654 49.56 17.40 12.08
N LEU A 655 48.55 17.74 11.27
CA LEU A 655 47.16 17.99 11.68
C LEU A 655 46.15 16.97 11.11
N ASN A 656 46.55 16.05 10.23
CA ASN A 656 45.63 15.12 9.57
C ASN A 656 46.26 13.74 9.29
N VAL A 657 46.61 13.01 10.35
CA VAL A 657 47.26 11.69 10.24
C VAL A 657 46.23 10.59 10.48
N ALA A 658 46.17 9.60 9.58
CA ALA A 658 45.29 8.44 9.75
C ALA A 658 45.90 7.16 9.19
N LEU A 659 45.86 6.09 9.97
CA LEU A 659 46.35 4.78 9.56
C LEU A 659 45.24 3.96 8.89
N VAL A 660 45.55 3.35 7.74
CA VAL A 660 44.72 2.35 7.07
C VAL A 660 45.35 0.98 7.27
N GLY A 661 44.58 0.03 7.79
CA GLY A 661 44.86 -1.39 7.60
C GLY A 661 45.44 -2.18 8.76
N ALA A 662 46.01 -1.56 9.78
CA ALA A 662 46.53 -2.25 10.96
C ALA A 662 45.89 -1.73 12.25
N THR A 663 45.54 -2.65 13.16
CA THR A 663 45.46 -2.26 14.58
C THR A 663 46.88 -1.93 15.05
N ALA A 664 47.04 -1.01 16.01
CA ALA A 664 48.35 -0.58 16.53
C ALA A 664 49.26 -1.71 17.10
N THR A 665 48.82 -2.97 17.06
CA THR A 665 49.50 -4.14 17.64
C THR A 665 50.04 -5.16 16.61
N THR A 666 49.73 -5.04 15.31
CA THR A 666 50.25 -5.96 14.27
C THR A 666 50.53 -5.23 12.93
N PRO A 667 51.67 -4.50 12.82
CA PRO A 667 52.09 -3.88 11.56
C PRO A 667 52.50 -4.90 10.49
N GLY A 668 52.17 -4.67 9.22
CA GLY A 668 52.83 -5.31 8.07
C GLY A 668 52.34 -6.68 7.57
N THR A 669 51.01 -6.97 7.53
CA THR A 669 50.50 -8.20 6.87
C THR A 669 50.21 -8.07 5.37
N GLY A 670 50.35 -6.89 4.77
CA GLY A 670 50.17 -6.69 3.32
C GLY A 670 48.75 -6.94 2.78
N LEU A 671 47.75 -7.00 3.65
CA LEU A 671 46.35 -7.33 3.31
C LEU A 671 45.46 -6.10 3.07
N THR A 672 45.93 -4.91 3.41
CA THR A 672 45.15 -3.67 3.42
C THR A 672 45.91 -2.53 2.73
N THR A 673 45.30 -1.88 1.75
CA THR A 673 45.94 -0.93 0.83
C THR A 673 45.00 0.22 0.47
N ILE A 674 45.57 1.33 -0.03
CA ILE A 674 44.81 2.48 -0.53
C ILE A 674 44.63 2.35 -2.06
N PHE A 675 43.38 2.24 -2.52
CA PHE A 675 43.08 2.01 -3.94
C PHE A 675 42.64 3.29 -4.66
N THR A 676 43.45 3.77 -5.60
CA THR A 676 43.20 5.00 -6.36
C THR A 676 43.52 4.85 -7.85
N ALA A 677 43.06 5.80 -8.66
CA ALA A 677 43.50 5.98 -10.04
C ALA A 677 44.94 6.52 -10.13
N PRO A 678 45.68 6.23 -11.21
CA PRO A 678 47.03 6.78 -11.42
C PRO A 678 47.04 8.32 -11.37
N GLY A 679 48.00 8.88 -10.65
CA GLY A 679 48.18 10.32 -10.47
C GLY A 679 49.65 10.73 -10.45
N SER A 680 49.95 12.00 -10.71
CA SER A 680 51.33 12.48 -10.96
C SER A 680 52.11 12.91 -9.71
N SER A 681 51.54 12.85 -8.51
CA SER A 681 52.17 13.42 -7.31
C SER A 681 52.04 12.63 -6.01
N GLN A 682 51.23 11.56 -5.96
CA GLN A 682 51.02 10.66 -4.80
C GLN A 682 50.60 9.26 -5.31
N PRO A 683 50.84 8.15 -4.58
CA PRO A 683 51.50 8.05 -3.27
C PRO A 683 52.98 8.41 -3.33
N THR A 684 53.65 8.45 -2.18
CA THR A 684 55.10 8.69 -2.12
C THR A 684 55.87 7.72 -3.04
N THR A 685 57.08 8.09 -3.46
CA THR A 685 57.92 7.25 -4.34
C THR A 685 58.30 5.89 -3.72
N ALA A 686 58.09 5.72 -2.41
CA ALA A 686 58.29 4.47 -1.70
C ALA A 686 57.19 3.42 -1.96
N CYS A 687 56.11 3.77 -2.67
CA CYS A 687 54.92 2.94 -2.86
C CYS A 687 54.58 2.69 -4.33
N PRO A 688 55.43 1.94 -5.06
CA PRO A 688 55.26 1.72 -6.50
C PRO A 688 54.08 0.80 -6.87
N ASN A 689 53.48 0.11 -5.88
CA ASN A 689 52.35 -0.81 -6.05
C ASN A 689 50.98 -0.13 -5.91
N GLU A 690 50.93 1.09 -5.39
CA GLU A 690 49.69 1.85 -5.17
C GLU A 690 49.53 3.03 -6.14
N GLY A 691 48.29 3.46 -6.39
CA GLY A 691 48.00 4.44 -7.45
C GLY A 691 48.39 3.94 -8.85
N THR A 692 48.24 2.64 -9.09
CA THR A 692 48.57 1.97 -10.35
C THR A 692 47.31 1.65 -11.17
N ALA A 693 47.49 1.21 -12.41
CA ALA A 693 46.37 0.72 -13.22
C ALA A 693 45.66 -0.48 -12.56
N THR A 694 46.38 -1.31 -11.81
CA THR A 694 45.82 -2.46 -11.07
C THR A 694 44.96 -1.99 -9.91
N THR A 695 45.45 -1.07 -9.07
CA THR A 695 44.65 -0.54 -7.96
C THR A 695 43.43 0.22 -8.46
N PHE A 696 43.54 0.89 -9.61
CA PHE A 696 42.41 1.56 -10.26
C PHE A 696 41.35 0.58 -10.77
N ALA A 697 41.76 -0.54 -11.37
CA ALA A 697 40.83 -1.59 -11.80
C ALA A 697 40.05 -2.15 -10.60
N THR A 698 40.73 -2.42 -9.48
CA THR A 698 40.07 -2.87 -8.23
C THR A 698 39.12 -1.80 -7.68
N ALA A 699 39.53 -0.52 -7.65
CA ALA A 699 38.66 0.58 -7.22
C ALA A 699 37.42 0.73 -8.12
N THR A 700 37.59 0.55 -9.44
CA THR A 700 36.49 0.60 -10.40
C THR A 700 35.51 -0.54 -10.18
N GLN A 701 36.01 -1.75 -9.95
CA GLN A 701 35.19 -2.91 -9.62
C GLN A 701 34.43 -2.71 -8.29
N ALA A 702 35.11 -2.18 -7.26
CA ALA A 702 34.48 -1.85 -5.99
C ALA A 702 33.36 -0.80 -6.14
N ALA A 703 33.56 0.22 -6.99
CA ALA A 703 32.53 1.22 -7.27
C ALA A 703 31.29 0.62 -7.97
N LEU A 704 31.49 -0.30 -8.92
CA LEU A 704 30.39 -1.00 -9.59
C LEU A 704 29.60 -1.87 -8.61
N GLU A 705 30.30 -2.60 -7.73
CA GLU A 705 29.68 -3.40 -6.68
C GLU A 705 28.93 -2.53 -5.67
N ALA A 706 29.52 -1.41 -5.23
CA ALA A 706 28.86 -0.43 -4.37
C ALA A 706 27.56 0.10 -4.99
N GLN A 707 27.59 0.45 -6.29
CA GLN A 707 26.42 0.93 -7.02
C GLN A 707 25.36 -0.16 -7.15
N ALA A 708 25.75 -1.40 -7.44
CA ALA A 708 24.84 -2.53 -7.52
C ALA A 708 24.20 -2.85 -6.16
N ALA A 709 24.97 -2.80 -5.07
CA ALA A 709 24.47 -2.98 -3.72
C ALA A 709 23.46 -1.89 -3.35
N TYR A 710 23.75 -0.62 -3.64
CA TYR A 710 22.81 0.49 -3.45
C TYR A 710 21.51 0.30 -4.24
N ASN A 711 21.61 -0.07 -5.53
CA ASN A 711 20.45 -0.32 -6.37
C ASN A 711 19.62 -1.50 -5.87
N THR A 712 20.28 -2.55 -5.36
CA THR A 712 19.61 -3.70 -4.74
C THR A 712 18.86 -3.25 -3.50
N LEU A 713 19.52 -2.52 -2.60
CA LEU A 713 18.91 -2.00 -1.38
C LEU A 713 17.71 -1.10 -1.69
N GLN A 714 17.79 -0.18 -2.65
CA GLN A 714 16.67 0.70 -3.03
C GLN A 714 15.58 -0.01 -3.85
N GLY A 715 15.92 -1.11 -4.53
CA GLY A 715 14.99 -1.91 -5.33
C GLY A 715 14.19 -2.94 -4.54
N LEU A 716 14.53 -3.18 -3.27
CA LEU A 716 13.73 -4.01 -2.39
C LEU A 716 12.33 -3.41 -2.19
N PRO A 717 11.29 -4.26 -2.04
CA PRO A 717 9.94 -3.78 -1.73
C PRO A 717 9.97 -2.82 -0.53
N PRO A 718 9.21 -1.71 -0.57
CA PRO A 718 9.09 -0.81 0.56
C PRO A 718 8.68 -1.58 1.81
N GLY A 719 9.41 -1.33 2.90
CA GLY A 719 9.18 -1.96 4.18
C GLY A 719 8.26 -1.15 5.09
N ILE A 720 8.54 -1.20 6.39
CA ILE A 720 7.78 -0.52 7.43
C ILE A 720 7.98 0.99 7.31
N THR A 721 6.90 1.74 7.11
CA THR A 721 6.88 3.20 7.26
C THR A 721 6.56 3.55 8.70
N LEU A 722 7.50 4.21 9.39
CA LEU A 722 7.30 4.68 10.76
C LEU A 722 6.43 5.94 10.79
N SER A 723 5.73 6.16 11.90
CA SER A 723 4.86 7.33 12.10
C SER A 723 5.59 8.67 12.06
N ASN A 724 6.91 8.66 12.24
CA ASN A 724 7.80 9.80 12.01
C ASN A 724 9.20 9.30 11.61
N THR A 725 10.05 10.21 11.13
CA THR A 725 11.40 9.93 10.62
C THR A 725 12.50 9.94 11.70
N GLU A 726 12.16 10.10 12.97
CA GLU A 726 13.12 10.05 14.09
C GLU A 726 13.27 8.62 14.61
N LEU A 727 14.47 8.06 14.55
CA LEU A 727 14.79 6.71 14.99
C LEU A 727 15.37 6.68 16.42
N GLY A 728 15.83 7.81 16.96
CA GLY A 728 16.34 7.89 18.32
C GLY A 728 15.29 7.49 19.36
N ASN A 729 15.75 6.89 20.46
CA ASN A 729 14.92 6.30 21.54
C ASN A 729 13.99 5.17 21.10
N ARG A 730 14.22 4.54 19.94
CA ARG A 730 13.44 3.39 19.50
C ARG A 730 14.21 2.09 19.65
N THR A 731 13.47 1.00 19.84
CA THR A 731 13.95 -0.37 19.65
C THR A 731 13.25 -0.94 18.43
N LEU A 732 14.02 -1.32 17.41
CA LEU A 732 13.50 -1.81 16.14
C LEU A 732 13.82 -3.29 15.94
N ALA A 733 12.79 -4.07 15.62
CA ALA A 733 12.91 -5.46 15.21
C ALA A 733 13.52 -5.58 13.79
N PRO A 734 13.97 -6.76 13.36
CA PRO A 734 14.55 -6.97 12.04
C PRO A 734 13.53 -6.64 10.93
N GLY A 735 14.00 -6.04 9.83
CA GLY A 735 13.13 -5.68 8.71
C GLY A 735 13.68 -4.58 7.81
N THR A 736 12.93 -4.33 6.73
CA THR A 736 13.13 -3.16 5.87
C THR A 736 12.29 -2.00 6.42
N TYR A 737 12.86 -0.81 6.47
CA TYR A 737 12.25 0.45 6.90
C TYR A 737 12.41 1.46 5.79
N THR A 738 11.32 2.13 5.40
CA THR A 738 11.31 3.02 4.24
C THR A 738 10.81 4.41 4.61
N SER A 739 11.56 5.43 4.18
CA SER A 739 11.18 6.84 4.25
C SER A 739 11.37 7.48 2.88
N ALA A 740 10.36 8.20 2.39
CA ALA A 740 10.49 8.96 1.14
C ALA A 740 11.48 10.14 1.27
N THR A 741 11.78 10.56 2.49
CA THR A 741 12.65 11.70 2.80
C THR A 741 13.88 11.21 3.56
N PHE A 742 13.99 11.49 4.85
CA PHE A 742 15.19 11.27 5.65
C PHE A 742 14.93 10.34 6.84
N TYR A 743 16.00 9.97 7.53
CA TYR A 743 15.98 9.47 8.90
C TYR A 743 16.91 10.30 9.80
N ASN A 744 16.46 10.52 11.03
CA ASN A 744 17.23 11.17 12.09
C ASN A 744 17.47 10.19 13.23
N ILE A 745 18.63 10.27 13.88
CA ILE A 745 18.93 9.68 15.19
C ILE A 745 19.44 10.84 16.05
N THR A 746 18.54 11.66 16.56
CA THR A 746 18.89 12.92 17.25
C THR A 746 18.38 13.01 18.67
N GLN A 747 17.34 12.25 19.04
CA GLN A 747 16.72 12.35 20.37
C GLN A 747 17.28 11.36 21.41
N GLY A 748 18.18 10.46 20.99
CA GLY A 748 18.77 9.41 21.83
C GLY A 748 19.24 8.23 20.99
N PRO A 749 19.75 7.16 21.63
CA PRO A 749 20.26 6.00 20.90
C PRO A 749 19.14 5.25 20.18
N LEU A 750 19.46 4.69 19.02
CA LEU A 750 18.62 3.71 18.34
C LEU A 750 19.07 2.31 18.76
N THR A 751 18.14 1.46 19.19
CA THR A 751 18.42 0.06 19.52
C THR A 751 17.89 -0.85 18.41
N LEU A 752 18.71 -1.78 17.91
CA LEU A 752 18.33 -2.83 16.96
C LEU A 752 18.36 -4.17 17.68
N ASP A 753 17.20 -4.83 17.73
CA ASP A 753 16.99 -6.04 18.51
C ASP A 753 16.74 -7.25 17.61
N ALA A 754 17.70 -8.17 17.56
CA ALA A 754 17.60 -9.41 16.77
C ALA A 754 16.58 -10.41 17.31
N GLN A 755 16.06 -10.21 18.53
CA GLN A 755 15.10 -11.11 19.16
C GLN A 755 15.60 -12.57 19.25
N GLY A 756 16.92 -12.75 19.33
CA GLY A 756 17.58 -14.06 19.38
C GLY A 756 18.01 -14.63 18.02
N ASP A 757 17.67 -13.99 16.90
CA ASP A 757 18.08 -14.42 15.56
C ASP A 757 19.39 -13.75 15.12
N ALA A 758 20.49 -14.50 15.15
CA ALA A 758 21.78 -14.00 14.69
C ALA A 758 21.80 -13.65 13.18
N ASN A 759 20.86 -14.17 12.38
CA ASN A 759 20.75 -13.88 10.95
C ASN A 759 19.75 -12.75 10.64
N ALA A 760 19.32 -12.00 11.66
CA ALA A 760 18.46 -10.84 11.49
C ALA A 760 19.11 -9.73 10.66
N TYR A 761 18.34 -9.14 9.74
CA TYR A 761 18.75 -8.01 8.89
C TYR A 761 17.92 -6.75 9.15
N TRP A 762 18.58 -5.59 9.06
CA TRP A 762 17.94 -4.27 9.03
C TRP A 762 18.34 -3.53 7.78
N ILE A 763 17.34 -3.02 7.07
CA ILE A 763 17.55 -2.23 5.85
C ILE A 763 16.80 -0.92 5.99
N PHE A 764 17.52 0.20 5.98
CA PHE A 764 16.94 1.54 6.01
C PHE A 764 17.04 2.17 4.63
N GLN A 765 15.92 2.30 3.93
CA GLN A 765 15.79 2.98 2.65
C GLN A 765 15.31 4.41 2.89
N MET A 766 16.06 5.41 2.41
CA MET A 766 15.64 6.80 2.48
C MET A 766 15.89 7.56 1.17
N GLY A 767 14.96 8.43 0.81
CA GLY A 767 15.01 9.21 -0.43
C GLY A 767 15.99 10.39 -0.41
N SER A 768 16.26 10.95 0.77
CA SER A 768 17.19 12.06 1.01
C SER A 768 18.33 11.64 1.94
N SER A 769 18.29 12.02 3.21
CA SER A 769 19.46 12.09 4.08
C SER A 769 19.39 11.23 5.34
N LEU A 770 20.55 10.95 5.92
CA LEU A 770 20.69 10.38 7.25
C LEU A 770 21.40 11.37 8.17
N GLN A 771 20.78 11.72 9.30
CA GLN A 771 21.40 12.53 10.34
C GLN A 771 21.56 11.69 11.61
N VAL A 772 22.79 11.52 12.09
CA VAL A 772 23.09 10.89 13.39
C VAL A 772 23.72 11.94 14.29
N GLY A 773 23.16 12.10 15.49
CA GLY A 773 23.54 13.16 16.41
C GLY A 773 23.18 14.56 15.92
N THR A 774 23.50 15.52 16.76
CA THR A 774 23.38 16.96 16.50
C THR A 774 24.79 17.59 16.52
N PRO A 775 24.93 18.88 16.20
CA PRO A 775 26.22 19.56 16.34
C PRO A 775 26.79 19.57 17.77
N THR A 776 25.96 19.33 18.79
CA THR A 776 26.37 19.39 20.21
C THR A 776 26.27 18.06 20.94
N GLU A 777 25.57 17.06 20.38
CA GLU A 777 25.34 15.77 21.02
C GLU A 777 25.55 14.64 20.03
N SER A 778 26.38 13.66 20.37
CA SER A 778 26.50 12.42 19.59
C SER A 778 25.44 11.40 19.96
N GLN A 779 25.08 10.57 18.99
CA GLN A 779 24.16 9.47 19.18
C GLN A 779 24.78 8.14 18.76
N SER A 780 24.18 7.05 19.22
CA SER A 780 24.66 5.70 18.96
C SER A 780 23.57 4.77 18.45
N VAL A 781 23.96 3.83 17.59
CA VAL A 781 23.18 2.65 17.23
C VAL A 781 23.67 1.48 18.08
N VAL A 782 22.77 0.87 18.84
CA VAL A 782 23.06 -0.21 19.79
C VAL A 782 22.49 -1.51 19.24
N LEU A 783 23.31 -2.56 19.22
CA LEU A 783 22.90 -3.91 18.81
C LEU A 783 22.66 -4.78 20.05
N ILE A 784 21.52 -5.48 20.11
CA ILE A 784 21.21 -6.40 21.20
C ILE A 784 20.71 -7.76 20.67
N ASN A 785 20.71 -8.76 21.56
CA ASN A 785 20.10 -10.08 21.36
C ASN A 785 20.52 -10.83 20.07
N GLY A 786 21.79 -10.71 19.67
CA GLY A 786 22.35 -11.41 18.51
C GLY A 786 22.44 -10.57 17.23
N ALA A 787 22.04 -9.30 17.28
CA ALA A 787 22.14 -8.41 16.12
C ALA A 787 23.62 -8.19 15.73
N GLN A 788 23.90 -8.19 14.42
CA GLN A 788 25.25 -8.07 13.86
C GLN A 788 25.37 -6.83 12.97
N ALA A 789 26.50 -6.12 13.08
CA ALA A 789 26.76 -4.92 12.29
C ALA A 789 26.79 -5.20 10.78
N SER A 790 27.30 -6.37 10.38
CA SER A 790 27.34 -6.84 8.98
C SER A 790 25.95 -7.02 8.36
N HIS A 791 24.88 -7.06 9.16
CA HIS A 791 23.50 -7.24 8.70
C HIS A 791 22.66 -5.95 8.76
N VAL A 792 23.27 -4.80 9.02
CA VAL A 792 22.61 -3.49 9.05
C VAL A 792 23.04 -2.67 7.84
N PHE A 793 22.08 -2.19 7.05
CA PHE A 793 22.31 -1.43 5.82
C PHE A 793 21.53 -0.13 5.78
N TRP A 794 22.19 0.94 5.36
CA TRP A 794 21.61 2.28 5.21
C TRP A 794 21.78 2.74 3.77
N ALA A 795 20.68 2.86 3.02
CA ALA A 795 20.68 3.35 1.65
C ALA A 795 20.18 4.80 1.63
N VAL A 796 21.10 5.74 1.44
CA VAL A 796 20.87 7.19 1.56
C VAL A 796 20.84 7.83 0.17
N GLY A 797 19.67 8.34 -0.25
CA GLY A 797 19.43 8.63 -1.67
C GLY A 797 19.69 10.04 -2.19
N GLY A 798 19.61 11.07 -1.35
CA GLY A 798 19.58 12.46 -1.80
C GLY A 798 20.25 13.43 -0.83
N LEU A 799 20.37 14.70 -1.24
CA LEU A 799 21.13 15.69 -0.48
C LEU A 799 20.53 15.96 0.92
N PRO A 800 21.38 16.26 1.93
CA PRO A 800 22.84 16.40 1.86
C PRO A 800 23.66 15.09 1.85
N GLY A 801 23.03 13.92 1.89
CA GLY A 801 23.70 12.63 2.10
C GLY A 801 23.67 12.22 3.57
N ALA A 802 24.74 11.60 4.06
CA ALA A 802 24.83 11.17 5.46
C ALA A 802 25.72 12.11 6.28
N VAL A 803 25.20 12.59 7.42
CA VAL A 803 25.94 13.35 8.42
C VAL A 803 25.93 12.54 9.72
N ILE A 804 27.11 12.06 10.12
CA ILE A 804 27.26 11.14 11.24
C ILE A 804 28.03 11.85 12.35
N ASN A 805 27.34 12.10 13.46
CA ASN A 805 27.86 12.70 14.69
C ASN A 805 28.78 13.89 14.40
N TYR A 806 28.23 14.95 13.81
CA TYR A 806 28.99 16.15 13.44
C TYR A 806 29.74 16.79 14.62
N GLY A 807 29.17 16.69 15.84
CA GLY A 807 29.82 17.12 17.09
C GLY A 807 30.87 16.14 17.66
N GLY A 808 31.11 15.01 16.99
CA GLY A 808 32.00 13.91 17.40
C GLY A 808 31.48 13.03 18.53
N GLY A 809 32.11 11.88 18.70
CA GLY A 809 31.66 10.84 19.65
C GLY A 809 30.63 9.89 19.07
N GLY A 810 30.04 9.06 19.93
CA GLY A 810 28.99 8.09 19.58
C GLY A 810 29.47 6.94 18.67
N THR A 811 28.53 6.07 18.31
CA THR A 811 28.81 4.88 17.51
C THR A 811 27.75 4.66 16.43
N MET A 812 28.15 4.64 15.17
CA MET A 812 27.30 4.21 14.06
C MET A 812 27.55 2.73 13.76
N VAL A 813 26.51 2.02 13.34
CA VAL A 813 26.56 0.59 13.03
C VAL A 813 26.02 0.32 11.64
N GLY A 814 26.69 -0.55 10.89
CA GLY A 814 26.23 -1.03 9.60
C GLY A 814 26.99 -0.47 8.40
N THR A 815 26.58 -0.92 7.22
CA THR A 815 27.09 -0.41 5.95
C THR A 815 26.24 0.76 5.49
N VAL A 816 26.82 1.96 5.50
CA VAL A 816 26.19 3.19 5.00
C VAL A 816 26.59 3.38 3.54
N ILE A 817 25.63 3.25 2.63
CA ILE A 817 25.81 3.54 1.21
C ILE A 817 25.00 4.79 0.87
N SER A 818 25.72 5.87 0.60
CA SER A 818 25.16 7.18 0.29
C SER A 818 25.41 7.53 -1.16
N SER A 819 24.35 7.91 -1.88
CA SER A 819 24.49 8.44 -3.23
C SER A 819 25.25 9.77 -3.23
N PRO A 820 24.92 10.75 -2.34
CA PRO A 820 25.76 11.93 -2.08
C PRO A 820 26.87 11.65 -1.05
N GLY A 821 27.58 12.71 -0.65
CA GLY A 821 28.74 12.61 0.25
C GLY A 821 28.38 12.15 1.66
N ILE A 822 29.41 11.76 2.40
CA ILE A 822 29.30 11.38 3.82
C ILE A 822 30.21 12.31 4.63
N THR A 823 29.66 12.92 5.68
CA THR A 823 30.39 13.76 6.64
C THR A 823 30.38 13.09 8.00
N ILE A 824 31.55 12.86 8.58
CA ILE A 824 31.70 12.20 9.89
C ILE A 824 32.51 13.11 10.81
N SER A 825 31.89 13.56 11.90
CA SER A 825 32.49 14.59 12.76
C SER A 825 32.81 15.90 12.01
N SER A 826 33.46 16.84 12.69
CA SER A 826 33.84 18.14 12.13
C SER A 826 35.22 18.61 12.62
N PRO A 827 35.89 19.50 11.88
CA PRO A 827 37.22 19.99 12.26
C PRO A 827 37.25 20.62 13.65
N GLY A 828 38.32 20.33 14.41
CA GLY A 828 38.49 20.83 15.78
C GLY A 828 37.83 19.97 16.87
N VAL A 829 37.08 18.93 16.50
CA VAL A 829 36.45 18.02 17.46
C VAL A 829 37.41 16.89 17.86
N ALA A 830 37.72 16.79 19.15
CA ALA A 830 38.63 15.76 19.68
C ALA A 830 37.96 14.40 19.95
N ALA A 831 36.63 14.37 20.14
CA ALA A 831 35.91 13.15 20.45
C ALA A 831 35.88 12.20 19.25
N ILE A 832 36.25 10.94 19.48
CA ILE A 832 36.32 9.92 18.42
C ILE A 832 34.92 9.46 18.04
N THR A 833 34.58 9.54 16.75
CA THR A 833 33.37 8.91 16.21
C THR A 833 33.70 7.49 15.76
N THR A 834 32.95 6.50 16.26
CA THR A 834 33.19 5.09 15.91
C THR A 834 32.18 4.63 14.87
N ILE A 835 32.63 3.94 13.82
CA ILE A 835 31.81 3.26 12.84
C ILE A 835 32.11 1.75 12.92
N ASN A 836 31.14 0.94 13.32
CA ASN A 836 31.24 -0.52 13.23
C ASN A 836 30.52 -0.95 11.95
N GLY A 837 31.27 -1.06 10.86
CA GLY A 837 30.72 -1.28 9.52
C GLY A 837 31.54 -0.57 8.45
N ARG A 838 30.85 0.08 7.50
CA ARG A 838 31.46 0.67 6.30
C ARG A 838 30.77 1.97 5.92
N VAL A 839 31.50 2.91 5.32
CA VAL A 839 30.96 4.15 4.75
C VAL A 839 31.34 4.28 3.27
N ILE A 840 30.34 4.36 2.41
CA ILE A 840 30.50 4.30 0.97
C ILE A 840 29.72 5.46 0.36
N ALA A 841 30.42 6.44 -0.20
CA ALA A 841 29.83 7.51 -1.00
C ALA A 841 29.98 7.15 -2.48
N LEU A 842 28.87 7.14 -3.23
CA LEU A 842 28.88 6.71 -4.64
C LEU A 842 29.36 7.82 -5.57
N ASN A 843 28.78 9.02 -5.43
CA ASN A 843 28.95 10.11 -6.40
C ASN A 843 29.69 11.33 -5.84
N ALA A 844 30.18 11.25 -4.59
CA ALA A 844 30.79 12.37 -3.88
C ALA A 844 31.81 11.88 -2.85
N SER A 845 32.41 12.81 -2.10
CA SER A 845 33.51 12.50 -1.18
C SER A 845 33.02 12.04 0.20
N ILE A 846 33.94 11.38 0.91
CA ILE A 846 33.84 11.19 2.37
C ILE A 846 34.72 12.23 3.03
N THR A 847 34.19 12.93 4.03
CA THR A 847 34.97 13.82 4.90
C THR A 847 34.88 13.32 6.34
N MET A 848 36.02 13.22 7.01
CA MET A 848 36.05 12.73 8.39
C MET A 848 37.11 13.37 9.26
N VAL A 849 36.82 13.39 10.57
CA VAL A 849 37.72 13.90 11.61
C VAL A 849 37.69 12.96 12.80
N ASN A 850 38.87 12.52 13.26
CA ASN A 850 39.02 11.64 14.43
C ASN A 850 38.01 10.48 14.41
N THR A 851 37.99 9.74 13.31
CA THR A 851 36.99 8.68 13.06
C THR A 851 37.66 7.33 12.99
N VAL A 852 37.15 6.38 13.78
CA VAL A 852 37.60 4.98 13.76
C VAL A 852 36.56 4.14 13.05
N ILE A 853 36.95 3.49 11.95
CA ILE A 853 36.11 2.57 11.19
C ILE A 853 36.59 1.15 11.42
N ASN A 854 35.74 0.31 12.01
CA ASN A 854 35.99 -1.11 12.24
C ASN A 854 35.21 -1.91 11.21
N VAL A 855 35.93 -2.48 10.24
CA VAL A 855 35.33 -3.33 9.23
C VAL A 855 35.06 -4.71 9.84
N GLN A 856 33.81 -5.15 9.74
CA GLN A 856 33.30 -6.43 10.24
C GLN A 856 32.84 -7.34 9.12
#